data_AF-A0A6B1BFC5-F1
#
_entry.id   AF-A0A6B1BFC5-F1
#
_cell.length_a   1.000
_cell.length_b   1.000
_cell.length_c   1.000
_cell.angle_alpha   90.00
_cell.angle_beta   90.00
_cell.angle_gamma   90.00
#
_symmetry.space_group_name_H-M   'P 1'
#
loop_
_entity.id
_entity.type
_entity.pdbx_description
1 polymer ?
#
loop_
_entity_poly.entity_id
_entity_poly.type
_entity_poly.pdbx_seq_one_letter_code
_entity_poly.pdbx_strand_id
1 'polypeptide(L)'
;MSLSLIKKWLGVGLLALALLLSGALTASAQLDYYASRMMTRSLVWETFHNYGFSGMHYADSAGRAAFRLIYPGMMMGFYTLMNPTDYMEYWGDKAWSDGANKSEGTMHSSGNGVLVLTNVDGEKHVSWTGPRHPSEDVFPMIYDILNGPEANWGIRTVVPFRGIKTGLEMSNWYPGATPKSGDATAAEPYEIHNYDYHIYPPVQDAPEEIHITQTRFKHNIVMTRKIYAWSHQDFDDFIIVDVEFENRGDKQLNDTYFGFNNTLYVNSTGTSYRWGHEGGMIRYNRSGGLDDFFRFSGSPGFQPNSLSGLTAADFAGKHITYVYDGNTTNSFEEDTGDPFDSDLENPGGSFPASGDRPKGTPIAPEYAGFAPLAFRNSGSSHVFNANDLAQGYVDPKSDQVLGHWFRAHGLDNIDDPIGKGVGMAELYDIYTAPSMADPPAEGVVWSDQIYGPYDLAPGDKAKIVVAYVFGHAGDIEESNVDSRTGFARDQMSWAFGVGERGLNDDARKQVLAQGEKALLQNLSHAQFAYDSGFRIPNSPPDVDFQAGNNQDANIEISWTDAAEKAINPEYGTADVVAYRIYRSTFQEYGPWELVEEIPATSAGTYKYVDTNSLAGFRYIYNVRAVASPKQDWNEGSVTLADLPPKVREHLTVSGLEGGYSAPETKVNVPLRPKMASSTLSDNLERQVRVVPNPFSVTLDGQSYQGAESLRFVGLPHKCTIRIFSVSGDMVAIIRHDNPLLGETNWELKDRFLSGEVISGLYYFVVESEVQESMGKLSRGAFILHK
;
A
#
# COMPACT_ATOMS: atom_id res chain seq x y z
N MET A 1 0.26 36.90 -58.64
CA MET A 1 0.33 35.77 -57.69
C MET A 1 -0.34 36.24 -56.40
N SER A 2 -1.50 35.66 -56.03
CA SER A 2 -2.37 36.23 -54.99
C SER A 2 -1.76 36.11 -53.59
N LEU A 3 -2.09 37.05 -52.69
CA LEU A 3 -1.73 37.04 -51.26
C LEU A 3 -2.08 35.71 -50.57
N SER A 4 -3.02 34.92 -51.10
CA SER A 4 -3.40 33.62 -50.55
C SER A 4 -2.36 32.53 -50.80
N LEU A 5 -1.54 32.61 -51.85
CA LEU A 5 -0.46 31.66 -52.09
C LEU A 5 0.74 31.93 -51.17
N ILE A 6 1.05 33.20 -50.90
CA ILE A 6 2.13 33.60 -49.98
C ILE A 6 1.80 33.18 -48.55
N LYS A 7 0.55 33.30 -48.10
CA LYS A 7 0.10 32.83 -46.77
C LYS A 7 0.16 31.30 -46.62
N LYS A 8 -0.09 30.53 -47.69
CA LYS A 8 0.02 29.06 -47.64
C LYS A 8 1.47 28.58 -47.55
N TRP A 9 2.42 29.24 -48.23
CA TRP A 9 3.84 28.89 -48.14
C TRP A 9 4.50 29.37 -46.84
N LEU A 10 4.11 30.54 -46.31
CA LEU A 10 4.54 30.99 -44.99
C LEU A 10 3.98 30.10 -43.87
N GLY A 11 2.74 29.60 -43.98
CA GLY A 11 2.15 28.69 -43.00
C GLY A 11 2.83 27.32 -42.95
N VAL A 12 3.19 26.75 -44.09
CA VAL A 12 3.91 25.46 -44.16
C VAL A 12 5.38 25.62 -43.79
N GLY A 13 6.01 26.74 -44.16
CA GLY A 13 7.37 27.08 -43.78
C GLY A 13 7.53 27.35 -42.27
N LEU A 14 6.56 28.03 -41.64
CA LEU A 14 6.52 28.24 -40.19
C LEU A 14 6.18 26.97 -39.42
N LEU A 15 5.35 26.07 -39.97
CA LEU A 15 5.12 24.76 -39.36
C LEU A 15 6.36 23.86 -39.45
N ALA A 16 7.07 23.87 -40.57
CA ALA A 16 8.32 23.12 -40.73
C ALA A 16 9.45 23.72 -39.88
N LEU A 17 9.52 25.05 -39.74
CA LEU A 17 10.47 25.70 -38.82
C LEU A 17 10.07 25.49 -37.35
N ALA A 18 8.78 25.43 -37.03
CA ALA A 18 8.29 25.06 -35.69
C ALA A 18 8.50 23.58 -35.40
N LEU A 19 8.47 22.70 -36.41
CA LEU A 19 8.80 21.27 -36.29
C LEU A 19 10.32 21.01 -36.23
N LEU A 20 11.13 21.87 -36.85
CA LEU A 20 12.60 21.84 -36.77
C LEU A 20 13.12 22.55 -35.52
N LEU A 21 12.43 23.57 -35.00
CA LEU A 21 12.70 24.21 -33.71
C LEU A 21 12.05 23.47 -32.54
N SER A 22 11.02 22.64 -32.78
CA SER A 22 10.60 21.59 -31.85
C SER A 22 11.48 20.34 -31.99
N GLY A 23 12.35 20.26 -32.99
CA GLY A 23 13.42 19.26 -33.06
C GLY A 23 14.58 19.59 -32.11
N ALA A 24 14.56 20.76 -31.47
CA ALA A 24 15.33 21.11 -30.29
C ALA A 24 14.46 21.13 -29.02
N LEU A 25 13.32 20.41 -29.03
CA LEU A 25 12.79 19.83 -27.81
C LEU A 25 13.88 18.88 -27.31
N THR A 26 14.44 19.26 -26.18
CA THR A 26 15.22 18.47 -25.23
C THR A 26 15.22 16.98 -25.57
N ALA A 27 16.41 16.38 -25.61
CA ALA A 27 16.60 14.94 -25.73
C ALA A 27 16.00 14.22 -24.51
N SER A 28 14.67 14.13 -24.44
CA SER A 28 13.93 13.15 -23.69
C SER A 28 14.12 11.83 -24.45
N ALA A 29 15.23 11.14 -24.21
CA ALA A 29 15.21 9.70 -24.42
C ALA A 29 14.02 9.19 -23.60
N GLN A 30 12.99 8.68 -24.29
CA GLN A 30 11.68 8.38 -23.71
C GLN A 30 11.86 7.45 -22.50
N LEU A 31 11.66 8.00 -21.30
CA LEU A 31 11.53 7.20 -20.10
C LEU A 31 10.23 6.40 -20.22
N ASP A 32 10.33 5.07 -20.25
CA ASP A 32 9.16 4.21 -20.35
C ASP A 32 8.66 3.85 -18.95
N TYR A 33 7.74 4.67 -18.43
CA TYR A 33 7.14 4.46 -17.11
C TYR A 33 6.43 3.11 -16.95
N TYR A 34 6.09 2.43 -18.05
CA TYR A 34 5.51 1.10 -18.00
C TYR A 34 6.55 0.00 -17.70
N ALA A 35 7.85 0.28 -17.87
CA ALA A 35 8.94 -0.62 -17.52
C ALA A 35 9.30 -0.52 -16.02
N SER A 36 8.31 -0.72 -15.16
CA SER A 36 8.42 -0.66 -13.71
C SER A 36 7.82 -1.90 -13.04
N ARG A 37 8.12 -2.10 -11.76
CA ARG A 37 7.55 -3.18 -10.93
C ARG A 37 7.11 -2.67 -9.57
N MET A 38 6.06 -3.29 -9.04
CA MET A 38 5.42 -2.90 -7.79
C MET A 38 5.80 -3.86 -6.67
N MET A 39 6.24 -3.33 -5.55
CA MET A 39 6.46 -4.12 -4.34
C MET A 39 5.20 -4.12 -3.50
N THR A 40 4.67 -5.30 -3.18
CA THR A 40 3.36 -5.44 -2.54
C THR A 40 3.31 -6.40 -1.36
N ARG A 41 4.42 -7.06 -1.02
CA ARG A 41 4.41 -8.09 0.03
C ARG A 41 4.36 -7.53 1.46
N SER A 42 4.79 -6.29 1.70
CA SER A 42 4.67 -5.61 3.00
C SER A 42 3.51 -4.62 3.05
N LEU A 43 3.25 -3.96 4.18
CA LEU A 43 2.28 -2.86 4.28
C LEU A 43 2.80 -1.59 3.59
N VAL A 44 4.09 -1.53 3.25
CA VAL A 44 4.74 -0.41 2.58
C VAL A 44 4.91 -0.73 1.10
N TRP A 45 4.08 -0.14 0.25
CA TRP A 45 4.14 -0.36 -1.19
C TRP A 45 4.86 0.77 -1.92
N GLU A 46 5.63 0.43 -2.96
CA GLU A 46 6.35 1.40 -3.78
C GLU A 46 6.58 0.79 -5.18
N THR A 47 6.73 1.63 -6.20
CA THR A 47 7.12 1.23 -7.55
C THR A 47 8.58 1.54 -7.85
N PHE A 48 9.29 0.61 -8.49
CA PHE A 48 10.72 0.75 -8.82
C PHE A 48 10.98 0.75 -10.33
N HIS A 49 12.04 1.47 -10.73
CA HIS A 49 12.46 1.58 -12.13
C HIS A 49 13.98 1.43 -12.27
N ASN A 50 14.42 0.83 -13.39
CA ASN A 50 15.84 0.75 -13.78
C ASN A 50 16.55 2.11 -14.00
N TYR A 51 15.83 3.24 -14.06
CA TYR A 51 16.46 4.58 -14.01
C TYR A 51 16.85 5.02 -12.59
N GLY A 52 16.59 4.19 -11.57
CA GLY A 52 17.07 4.40 -10.20
C GLY A 52 16.25 5.36 -9.36
N PHE A 53 15.09 5.81 -9.84
CA PHE A 53 14.07 6.49 -9.03
C PHE A 53 13.00 5.49 -8.58
N SER A 54 12.15 5.91 -7.67
CA SER A 54 10.98 5.17 -7.21
C SER A 54 9.75 6.07 -7.18
N GLY A 55 8.58 5.47 -7.36
CA GLY A 55 7.31 6.15 -7.34
C GLY A 55 6.94 6.85 -8.65
N MET A 56 5.91 7.68 -8.58
CA MET A 56 5.35 8.42 -9.71
C MET A 56 6.25 9.58 -10.15
N HIS A 57 6.16 9.95 -11.43
CA HIS A 57 6.61 11.26 -11.91
C HIS A 57 5.44 12.17 -12.33
N TYR A 58 5.45 13.42 -11.87
CA TYR A 58 4.34 14.36 -12.02
C TYR A 58 4.06 14.84 -13.45
N ALA A 59 5.12 15.07 -14.23
CA ALA A 59 5.02 15.71 -15.56
C ALA A 59 4.56 14.76 -16.67
N ASP A 60 4.50 13.45 -16.42
CA ASP A 60 4.16 12.43 -17.42
C ASP A 60 2.91 11.65 -17.00
N SER A 61 1.89 11.62 -17.87
CA SER A 61 0.65 10.89 -17.61
C SER A 61 0.84 9.38 -17.43
N ALA A 62 1.80 8.75 -18.12
CA ALA A 62 2.09 7.33 -17.94
C ALA A 62 2.75 7.08 -16.58
N GLY A 63 3.63 7.99 -16.15
CA GLY A 63 4.27 7.95 -14.83
C GLY A 63 3.31 8.09 -13.65
N ARG A 64 2.08 8.57 -13.87
CA ARG A 64 1.06 8.70 -12.82
C ARG A 64 0.49 7.38 -12.32
N ALA A 65 0.65 6.29 -13.07
CA ALA A 65 0.10 5.00 -12.70
C ALA A 65 0.92 4.23 -11.64
N ALA A 66 2.15 4.68 -11.36
CA ALA A 66 3.04 4.06 -10.37
C ALA A 66 2.55 4.29 -8.91
N PHE A 67 2.72 3.27 -8.08
CA PHE A 67 2.58 3.40 -6.63
C PHE A 67 3.66 4.35 -6.13
N ARG A 68 3.21 5.43 -5.50
CA ARG A 68 4.01 6.22 -4.59
C ARG A 68 4.21 5.39 -3.31
N LEU A 69 5.18 5.73 -2.47
CA LEU A 69 5.28 5.14 -1.13
C LEU A 69 3.89 5.14 -0.47
N ILE A 70 3.30 3.98 -0.19
CA ILE A 70 1.92 3.82 0.29
C ILE A 70 1.93 3.01 1.58
N TYR A 71 1.14 3.44 2.57
CA TYR A 71 0.99 2.76 3.85
C TYR A 71 -0.35 3.09 4.53
N PRO A 72 -1.17 2.10 4.91
CA PRO A 72 -1.03 0.70 4.54
C PRO A 72 -1.26 0.51 3.03
N GLY A 73 -0.61 -0.51 2.47
CA GLY A 73 -0.69 -0.94 1.08
C GLY A 73 -2.13 -1.05 0.56
N MET A 74 -2.48 -0.25 -0.45
CA MET A 74 -3.77 -0.34 -1.15
C MET A 74 -3.71 0.21 -2.57
N MET A 75 -4.72 -0.12 -3.39
CA MET A 75 -4.79 0.35 -4.79
C MET A 75 -5.95 1.31 -5.06
N MET A 76 -5.60 2.47 -5.60
CA MET A 76 -6.51 3.54 -6.02
C MET A 76 -7.25 3.23 -7.34
N GLY A 77 -8.57 3.39 -7.34
CA GLY A 77 -9.48 2.99 -8.44
C GLY A 77 -9.26 3.65 -9.80
N PHE A 78 -8.64 4.84 -9.86
CA PHE A 78 -8.35 5.55 -11.11
C PHE A 78 -7.09 5.02 -11.80
N TYR A 79 -6.07 4.66 -11.02
CA TYR A 79 -4.77 4.21 -11.54
C TYR A 79 -4.78 2.75 -11.99
N THR A 80 -5.76 1.96 -11.52
CA THR A 80 -6.00 0.59 -12.00
C THR A 80 -6.21 0.53 -13.52
N LEU A 81 -6.84 1.55 -14.11
CA LEU A 81 -7.08 1.62 -15.55
C LEU A 81 -5.90 2.11 -16.37
N MET A 82 -4.91 2.73 -15.71
CA MET A 82 -3.78 3.40 -16.38
C MET A 82 -2.52 2.53 -16.44
N ASN A 83 -2.61 1.29 -15.96
CA ASN A 83 -1.60 0.22 -15.85
C ASN A 83 -1.08 0.06 -14.41
N PRO A 84 -1.49 -1.03 -13.74
CA PRO A 84 -0.46 -2.00 -13.41
C PRO A 84 -0.92 -3.45 -13.61
N THR A 85 -0.17 -4.21 -14.41
CA THR A 85 -0.37 -5.65 -14.58
C THR A 85 -0.37 -6.38 -13.24
N ASP A 86 0.58 -6.06 -12.35
CA ASP A 86 0.89 -6.92 -11.20
C ASP A 86 -0.26 -7.01 -10.16
N TYR A 87 -0.83 -5.89 -9.69
CA TYR A 87 -1.93 -5.95 -8.72
C TYR A 87 -3.21 -6.54 -9.32
N MET A 88 -3.63 -6.09 -10.51
CA MET A 88 -4.90 -6.55 -11.12
C MET A 88 -4.87 -8.04 -11.40
N GLU A 89 -3.70 -8.57 -11.70
CA GLU A 89 -3.48 -9.98 -11.97
C GLU A 89 -3.85 -10.83 -10.76
N TYR A 90 -3.40 -10.49 -9.55
CA TYR A 90 -3.78 -11.18 -8.32
C TYR A 90 -5.22 -10.89 -7.86
N TRP A 91 -5.70 -9.65 -7.97
CA TRP A 91 -6.91 -9.19 -7.24
C TRP A 91 -8.25 -9.33 -7.93
N GLY A 92 -8.29 -9.35 -9.26
CA GLY A 92 -9.54 -9.06 -9.95
C GLY A 92 -9.70 -7.58 -10.31
N ASP A 93 -10.72 -7.28 -11.11
CA ASP A 93 -11.03 -5.90 -11.52
C ASP A 93 -11.68 -5.14 -10.35
N LYS A 94 -11.04 -4.05 -9.91
CA LYS A 94 -11.74 -2.97 -9.20
C LYS A 94 -12.55 -2.18 -10.23
N ALA A 95 -13.67 -2.73 -10.69
CA ALA A 95 -14.47 -2.18 -11.78
C ALA A 95 -14.74 -0.67 -11.60
N TRP A 96 -14.46 0.12 -12.64
CA TRP A 96 -14.60 1.59 -12.70
C TRP A 96 -15.95 2.17 -12.20
N SER A 97 -17.03 1.38 -12.15
CA SER A 97 -18.40 1.85 -11.89
C SER A 97 -19.00 1.67 -10.48
N ASP A 98 -18.41 0.93 -9.54
CA ASP A 98 -18.91 0.81 -8.14
C ASP A 98 -18.49 2.01 -7.25
N GLY A 99 -19.37 2.98 -7.02
CA GLY A 99 -19.00 4.39 -6.78
C GLY A 99 -18.63 4.88 -5.36
N ALA A 100 -18.64 4.07 -4.30
CA ALA A 100 -18.62 4.64 -2.93
C ALA A 100 -17.26 4.60 -2.18
N ASN A 101 -16.33 3.71 -2.54
CA ASN A 101 -15.14 3.42 -1.71
C ASN A 101 -13.84 3.38 -2.55
N LYS A 102 -13.63 4.32 -3.48
CA LYS A 102 -12.63 4.13 -4.57
C LYS A 102 -11.31 4.89 -4.47
N SER A 103 -11.18 5.73 -3.46
CA SER A 103 -10.46 6.98 -3.65
C SER A 103 -9.83 7.52 -2.36
N GLU A 104 -9.39 6.65 -1.47
CA GLU A 104 -8.51 7.07 -0.39
C GLU A 104 -7.08 7.03 -0.91
N GLY A 105 -6.38 8.15 -0.83
CA GLY A 105 -4.98 8.22 -1.23
C GLY A 105 -4.09 8.15 0.00
N THR A 106 -3.74 6.96 0.50
CA THR A 106 -2.69 6.74 1.51
C THR A 106 -1.32 6.78 0.84
N MET A 107 -1.02 7.89 0.18
CA MET A 107 0.26 8.11 -0.47
C MET A 107 1.15 8.91 0.47
N HIS A 108 2.44 8.61 0.50
CA HIS A 108 3.38 9.19 1.45
C HIS A 108 4.65 9.71 0.81
N SER A 109 4.71 9.75 -0.53
CA SER A 109 5.80 10.36 -1.27
C SER A 109 5.33 10.85 -2.62
N SER A 110 5.91 11.93 -3.13
CA SER A 110 5.74 12.38 -4.52
C SER A 110 6.80 11.77 -5.45
N GLY A 111 7.58 10.80 -4.95
CA GLY A 111 8.69 10.16 -5.62
C GLY A 111 9.94 10.20 -4.76
N ASN A 112 10.81 9.22 -4.96
CA ASN A 112 12.08 9.08 -4.25
C ASN A 112 13.22 8.90 -5.26
N GLY A 113 14.43 9.36 -4.91
CA GLY A 113 15.56 9.34 -5.83
C GLY A 113 16.92 9.22 -5.16
N VAL A 114 17.94 9.04 -5.99
CA VAL A 114 19.34 8.90 -5.60
C VAL A 114 20.15 10.03 -6.21
N LEU A 115 21.08 10.57 -5.42
CA LEU A 115 22.11 11.51 -5.82
C LEU A 115 23.46 10.81 -5.87
N VAL A 116 24.24 11.10 -6.92
CA VAL A 116 25.62 10.64 -7.07
C VAL A 116 26.51 11.85 -7.31
N LEU A 117 27.33 12.19 -6.33
CA LEU A 117 28.20 13.36 -6.34
C LEU A 117 29.63 12.90 -6.50
N THR A 118 30.27 13.30 -7.60
CA THR A 118 31.62 12.86 -7.93
C THR A 118 32.57 14.04 -8.03
N ASN A 119 33.83 13.81 -7.70
CA ASN A 119 34.91 14.75 -7.92
C ASN A 119 36.10 14.01 -8.54
N VAL A 120 36.40 14.36 -9.80
CA VAL A 120 37.47 13.74 -10.60
C VAL A 120 38.45 14.82 -11.02
N ASP A 121 39.67 14.78 -10.52
CA ASP A 121 40.71 15.77 -10.83
C ASP A 121 40.25 17.24 -10.62
N GLY A 122 39.32 17.47 -9.68
CA GLY A 122 38.73 18.78 -9.38
C GLY A 122 37.45 19.10 -10.16
N GLU A 123 37.03 18.25 -11.10
CA GLU A 123 35.72 18.34 -11.76
C GLU A 123 34.64 17.77 -10.84
N LYS A 124 33.89 18.65 -10.19
CA LYS A 124 32.71 18.31 -9.39
C LYS A 124 31.47 18.15 -10.26
N HIS A 125 30.78 17.03 -10.11
CA HIS A 125 29.56 16.71 -10.85
C HIS A 125 28.49 16.10 -9.94
N VAL A 126 27.22 16.36 -10.24
CA VAL A 126 26.06 15.78 -9.54
C VAL A 126 25.14 15.13 -10.57
N SER A 127 24.90 13.84 -10.42
CA SER A 127 23.85 13.09 -11.12
C SER A 127 22.67 12.85 -10.18
N TRP A 128 21.44 12.83 -10.68
CA TRP A 128 20.24 12.54 -9.88
C TRP A 128 19.24 11.68 -10.64
N THR A 129 18.54 10.78 -9.94
CA THR A 129 17.49 9.94 -10.56
C THR A 129 16.07 10.47 -10.33
N GLY A 130 15.84 11.11 -9.19
CA GLY A 130 14.52 11.51 -8.69
C GLY A 130 14.64 12.52 -7.55
N PRO A 131 13.53 13.07 -7.03
CA PRO A 131 12.12 12.80 -7.38
C PRO A 131 11.64 13.46 -8.69
N ARG A 132 12.53 14.20 -9.37
CA ARG A 132 12.30 14.78 -10.71
C ARG A 132 12.71 13.80 -11.81
N HIS A 133 12.69 14.24 -13.07
CA HIS A 133 13.29 13.46 -14.15
C HIS A 133 14.78 13.22 -13.87
N PRO A 134 15.31 12.01 -14.18
CA PRO A 134 16.73 11.74 -14.10
C PRO A 134 17.55 12.76 -14.91
N SER A 135 18.75 13.09 -14.44
CA SER A 135 19.68 13.90 -15.21
C SER A 135 20.15 13.19 -16.49
N GLU A 136 20.57 13.93 -17.51
CA GLU A 136 20.87 13.39 -18.86
C GLU A 136 22.00 12.34 -18.90
N ASP A 137 22.77 12.25 -17.83
CA ASP A 137 23.88 11.33 -17.60
C ASP A 137 23.48 10.04 -16.86
N VAL A 138 22.20 9.86 -16.56
CA VAL A 138 21.63 8.65 -15.95
C VAL A 138 21.09 7.71 -17.03
N PHE A 139 21.53 6.46 -17.00
CA PHE A 139 21.12 5.44 -17.98
C PHE A 139 20.69 4.15 -17.27
N PRO A 140 19.58 3.52 -17.68
CA PRO A 140 19.13 2.26 -17.10
C PRO A 140 20.06 1.12 -17.55
N MET A 141 20.18 0.10 -16.70
CA MET A 141 20.92 -1.12 -17.00
C MET A 141 20.09 -2.36 -16.64
N ILE A 142 20.39 -3.48 -17.29
CA ILE A 142 19.85 -4.79 -16.93
C ILE A 142 20.87 -5.47 -16.02
N TYR A 143 20.44 -5.87 -14.83
CA TYR A 143 21.28 -6.58 -13.86
C TYR A 143 21.71 -7.96 -14.40
N ASP A 144 22.99 -8.31 -14.23
CA ASP A 144 23.51 -9.65 -14.60
C ASP A 144 23.18 -10.67 -13.49
N ILE A 145 21.93 -11.08 -13.45
CA ILE A 145 21.39 -11.93 -12.40
C ILE A 145 22.02 -13.33 -12.36
N LEU A 146 22.51 -13.84 -13.50
CA LEU A 146 23.13 -15.16 -13.59
C LEU A 146 24.46 -15.26 -12.84
N ASN A 147 25.17 -14.14 -12.73
CA ASN A 147 26.44 -14.06 -12.02
C ASN A 147 26.30 -13.35 -10.66
N GLY A 148 25.07 -13.03 -10.25
CA GLY A 148 24.73 -12.46 -8.95
C GLY A 148 24.47 -13.52 -7.87
N PRO A 149 24.47 -13.14 -6.59
CA PRO A 149 24.09 -14.04 -5.50
C PRO A 149 22.64 -14.54 -5.60
N GLU A 150 21.77 -13.79 -6.28
CA GLU A 150 20.36 -14.14 -6.52
C GLU A 150 20.13 -15.13 -7.67
N ALA A 151 21.20 -15.62 -8.31
CA ALA A 151 21.08 -16.54 -9.45
C ALA A 151 20.25 -17.79 -9.15
N ASN A 152 20.26 -18.23 -7.88
CA ASN A 152 19.53 -19.41 -7.42
C ASN A 152 18.33 -19.06 -6.50
N TRP A 153 17.93 -17.79 -6.44
CA TRP A 153 16.84 -17.36 -5.56
C TRP A 153 15.49 -17.40 -6.23
N GLY A 154 14.47 -17.61 -5.39
CA GLY A 154 13.07 -17.54 -5.74
C GLY A 154 12.49 -18.77 -6.43
N ILE A 155 11.20 -18.70 -6.68
CA ILE A 155 10.40 -19.74 -7.31
C ILE A 155 9.44 -19.12 -8.32
N ARG A 156 8.92 -19.97 -9.21
CA ARG A 156 7.92 -19.58 -10.19
C ARG A 156 6.56 -19.44 -9.53
N THR A 157 6.09 -18.21 -9.35
CA THR A 157 4.73 -17.92 -8.89
C THR A 157 3.80 -17.62 -10.06
N VAL A 158 2.51 -17.89 -9.88
CA VAL A 158 1.49 -17.59 -10.87
C VAL A 158 0.24 -17.00 -10.26
N VAL A 159 -0.49 -16.26 -11.08
CA VAL A 159 -1.84 -15.80 -10.75
C VAL A 159 -2.73 -17.00 -10.43
N PRO A 160 -3.37 -17.03 -9.24
CA PRO A 160 -4.27 -18.12 -8.85
C PRO A 160 -5.53 -18.15 -9.72
N PHE A 161 -6.32 -19.22 -9.63
CA PHE A 161 -7.56 -19.38 -10.41
C PHE A 161 -8.59 -18.26 -10.20
N ARG A 162 -8.52 -17.59 -9.05
CA ARG A 162 -9.39 -16.45 -8.69
C ARG A 162 -8.98 -15.11 -9.33
N GLY A 163 -7.76 -14.98 -9.86
CA GLY A 163 -7.27 -13.75 -10.49
C GLY A 163 -7.74 -13.54 -11.94
N ILE A 164 -7.60 -12.33 -12.48
CA ILE A 164 -8.11 -12.00 -13.85
C ILE A 164 -7.39 -12.79 -14.95
N LYS A 165 -6.07 -12.96 -14.81
CA LYS A 165 -5.21 -13.64 -15.79
C LYS A 165 -4.62 -14.91 -15.19
N THR A 166 -5.48 -15.82 -14.76
CA THR A 166 -5.09 -17.12 -14.17
C THR A 166 -3.94 -17.79 -14.93
N GLY A 167 -2.92 -18.21 -14.18
CA GLY A 167 -1.76 -18.93 -14.71
C GLY A 167 -0.69 -18.06 -15.34
N LEU A 168 -0.88 -16.73 -15.43
CA LEU A 168 0.18 -15.81 -15.79
C LEU A 168 1.28 -15.84 -14.73
N GLU A 169 2.52 -15.78 -15.19
CA GLU A 169 3.72 -15.79 -14.37
C GLU A 169 4.01 -14.39 -13.79
N MET A 170 4.23 -14.34 -12.47
CA MET A 170 4.34 -13.07 -11.73
C MET A 170 5.78 -12.76 -11.39
N SER A 171 6.47 -13.69 -10.71
CA SER A 171 7.93 -13.66 -10.57
C SER A 171 8.57 -13.66 -11.96
N ASN A 172 9.36 -12.63 -12.29
CA ASN A 172 10.05 -12.58 -13.57
C ASN A 172 11.49 -13.14 -13.50
N TRP A 173 11.88 -13.66 -12.33
CA TRP A 173 13.07 -14.47 -12.14
C TRP A 173 12.89 -15.58 -11.09
N TYR A 174 13.48 -16.73 -11.40
CA TYR A 174 13.66 -17.92 -10.55
C TYR A 174 14.64 -18.86 -11.25
N PRO A 175 15.19 -19.89 -10.59
CA PRO A 175 16.08 -20.85 -11.23
C PRO A 175 15.38 -21.57 -12.39
N GLY A 176 15.84 -21.31 -13.62
CA GLY A 176 15.24 -21.83 -14.85
C GLY A 176 14.44 -20.81 -15.67
N ALA A 177 14.20 -19.60 -15.15
CA ALA A 177 13.66 -18.48 -15.90
C ALA A 177 14.65 -18.01 -16.98
N THR A 178 14.13 -17.36 -18.03
CA THR A 178 14.99 -16.75 -19.06
C THR A 178 15.46 -15.37 -18.57
N PRO A 179 16.78 -15.10 -18.47
CA PRO A 179 17.28 -13.80 -18.06
C PRO A 179 16.83 -12.69 -19.03
N LYS A 180 16.59 -11.50 -18.50
CA LYS A 180 16.25 -10.32 -19.31
C LYS A 180 17.45 -9.96 -20.20
N SER A 181 17.18 -9.56 -21.44
CA SER A 181 18.18 -9.09 -22.40
C SER A 181 17.54 -8.07 -23.36
N GLY A 182 18.36 -7.27 -24.04
CA GLY A 182 17.88 -6.31 -25.03
C GLY A 182 17.90 -4.87 -24.52
N ASP A 183 16.84 -4.11 -24.81
CA ASP A 183 16.75 -2.69 -24.53
C ASP A 183 16.49 -2.41 -23.05
N ALA A 184 17.48 -1.84 -22.36
CA ALA A 184 17.39 -1.51 -20.94
C ALA A 184 16.36 -0.41 -20.64
N THR A 185 15.96 0.41 -21.63
CA THR A 185 14.97 1.49 -21.38
C THR A 185 13.54 0.95 -21.26
N ALA A 186 13.27 -0.22 -21.82
CA ALA A 186 11.97 -0.90 -21.80
C ALA A 186 11.96 -2.17 -20.92
N ALA A 187 13.09 -2.50 -20.29
CA ALA A 187 13.18 -3.66 -19.41
C ALA A 187 12.63 -3.30 -18.02
N GLU A 188 11.67 -4.07 -17.54
CA GLU A 188 11.22 -4.03 -16.14
C GLU A 188 12.33 -4.50 -15.19
N PRO A 189 12.37 -4.00 -13.94
CA PRO A 189 13.17 -4.56 -12.85
C PRO A 189 13.02 -6.08 -12.71
N TYR A 190 14.03 -6.75 -12.16
CA TYR A 190 13.83 -8.13 -11.73
C TYR A 190 12.94 -8.17 -10.50
N GLU A 191 12.01 -9.12 -10.48
CA GLU A 191 11.09 -9.40 -9.39
C GLU A 191 11.21 -10.90 -9.07
N ILE A 192 11.62 -11.19 -7.84
CA ILE A 192 11.88 -12.53 -7.33
C ILE A 192 10.91 -12.78 -6.19
N HIS A 193 10.17 -13.88 -6.26
CA HIS A 193 9.29 -14.32 -5.19
C HIS A 193 9.91 -15.50 -4.46
N ASN A 194 10.01 -15.39 -3.14
CA ASN A 194 10.40 -16.46 -2.22
C ASN A 194 9.18 -16.89 -1.38
N TYR A 195 7.99 -16.82 -1.96
CA TYR A 195 6.73 -17.24 -1.37
C TYR A 195 5.85 -17.86 -2.48
N ASP A 196 4.93 -18.73 -2.09
CA ASP A 196 3.78 -19.17 -2.90
C ASP A 196 2.73 -19.72 -1.94
N TYR A 197 1.54 -20.03 -2.45
CA TYR A 197 0.50 -20.65 -1.64
C TYR A 197 0.94 -22.01 -1.10
N HIS A 198 0.56 -22.27 0.16
CA HIS A 198 0.71 -23.56 0.83
C HIS A 198 2.14 -24.04 1.08
N ILE A 199 3.14 -23.17 0.93
CA ILE A 199 4.52 -23.46 1.28
C ILE A 199 5.09 -22.42 2.25
N TYR A 200 6.06 -22.83 3.04
CA TYR A 200 6.96 -21.90 3.71
C TYR A 200 7.95 -21.31 2.69
N PRO A 201 8.52 -20.12 2.94
CA PRO A 201 9.58 -19.57 2.12
C PRO A 201 10.68 -20.60 1.87
N PRO A 202 10.99 -20.96 0.61
CA PRO A 202 11.94 -22.03 0.31
C PRO A 202 13.40 -21.63 0.56
N VAL A 203 13.73 -20.35 0.51
CA VAL A 203 15.08 -19.81 0.77
C VAL A 203 15.10 -19.06 2.09
N GLN A 204 15.84 -19.54 3.09
CA GLN A 204 15.75 -19.05 4.48
C GLN A 204 16.46 -17.71 4.74
N ASP A 205 17.41 -17.35 3.88
CA ASP A 205 18.18 -16.10 3.93
C ASP A 205 17.80 -15.13 2.82
N ALA A 206 16.59 -15.31 2.27
CA ALA A 206 16.02 -14.38 1.31
C ALA A 206 14.70 -13.80 1.85
N PRO A 207 14.45 -12.50 1.61
CA PRO A 207 13.14 -11.89 1.84
C PRO A 207 12.04 -12.57 1.03
N GLU A 208 10.77 -12.33 1.38
CA GLU A 208 9.65 -12.92 0.63
C GLU A 208 9.54 -12.34 -0.78
N GLU A 209 9.71 -11.03 -0.93
CA GLU A 209 9.73 -10.35 -2.23
C GLU A 209 11.00 -9.53 -2.40
N ILE A 210 11.67 -9.71 -3.55
CA ILE A 210 12.89 -8.99 -3.90
C ILE A 210 12.76 -8.31 -5.25
N HIS A 211 13.07 -7.02 -5.32
CA HIS A 211 13.19 -6.28 -6.57
C HIS A 211 14.65 -5.88 -6.81
N ILE A 212 15.14 -5.96 -8.05
CA ILE A 212 16.51 -5.56 -8.41
C ILE A 212 16.49 -4.61 -9.59
N THR A 213 17.12 -3.45 -9.40
CA THR A 213 17.34 -2.42 -10.42
C THR A 213 18.82 -2.14 -10.58
N GLN A 214 19.26 -1.81 -11.79
CA GLN A 214 20.63 -1.34 -12.04
C GLN A 214 20.62 -0.07 -12.89
N THR A 215 21.46 0.90 -12.51
CA THR A 215 21.51 2.23 -13.15
C THR A 215 22.96 2.69 -13.25
N ARG A 216 23.32 3.35 -14.35
CA ARG A 216 24.62 3.97 -14.59
C ARG A 216 24.54 5.49 -14.53
N PHE A 217 25.55 6.11 -13.94
CA PHE A 217 25.69 7.56 -13.77
C PHE A 217 26.93 8.10 -14.49
N LYS A 218 27.20 9.40 -14.32
CA LYS A 218 28.46 10.04 -14.72
C LYS A 218 29.67 9.29 -14.17
N HIS A 219 30.79 9.39 -14.88
CA HIS A 219 32.06 8.73 -14.55
C HIS A 219 31.98 7.20 -14.47
N ASN A 220 30.92 6.60 -15.02
CA ASN A 220 30.68 5.16 -15.04
C ASN A 220 30.55 4.55 -13.64
N ILE A 221 30.00 5.31 -12.68
CA ILE A 221 29.47 4.71 -11.45
C ILE A 221 28.23 3.90 -11.83
N VAL A 222 28.18 2.65 -11.38
CA VAL A 222 27.02 1.78 -11.52
C VAL A 222 26.42 1.52 -10.15
N MET A 223 25.14 1.84 -10.01
CA MET A 223 24.34 1.50 -8.83
C MET A 223 23.60 0.20 -9.08
N THR A 224 23.73 -0.75 -8.17
CA THR A 224 22.83 -1.89 -8.05
C THR A 224 21.98 -1.69 -6.79
N ARG A 225 20.66 -1.62 -6.96
CA ARG A 225 19.71 -1.42 -5.87
C ARG A 225 18.81 -2.65 -5.76
N LYS A 226 18.77 -3.24 -4.57
CA LYS A 226 17.94 -4.38 -4.19
C LYS A 226 16.95 -3.94 -3.12
N ILE A 227 15.69 -4.36 -3.23
CA ILE A 227 14.63 -3.99 -2.30
C ILE A 227 14.01 -5.26 -1.74
N TYR A 228 13.73 -5.25 -0.44
CA TYR A 228 13.34 -6.42 0.34
C TYR A 228 12.05 -6.13 1.13
N ALA A 229 11.08 -7.05 1.04
CA ALA A 229 9.81 -6.97 1.76
C ALA A 229 9.35 -8.33 2.31
N TRP A 230 8.51 -8.27 3.34
CA TRP A 230 7.89 -9.41 4.01
C TRP A 230 6.42 -9.11 4.32
N SER A 231 5.61 -10.16 4.35
CA SER A 231 4.23 -10.12 4.86
C SER A 231 4.10 -10.54 6.33
N HIS A 232 5.21 -10.89 6.96
CA HIS A 232 5.24 -11.22 8.38
C HIS A 232 4.80 -9.99 9.20
N GLN A 233 3.75 -10.14 10.01
CA GLN A 233 3.07 -9.06 10.76
C GLN A 233 3.92 -8.28 11.78
N ASP A 234 5.21 -8.59 11.91
CA ASP A 234 6.16 -7.85 12.76
C ASP A 234 7.27 -7.20 11.92
N PHE A 235 7.30 -7.44 10.61
CA PHE A 235 8.33 -7.03 9.66
C PHE A 235 7.73 -6.48 8.36
N ASP A 236 6.44 -6.11 8.36
CA ASP A 236 5.71 -5.60 7.21
C ASP A 236 5.49 -4.07 7.24
N ASP A 237 5.84 -3.38 8.32
CA ASP A 237 5.78 -1.90 8.44
C ASP A 237 6.99 -1.16 7.85
N PHE A 238 7.83 -1.87 7.10
CA PHE A 238 9.00 -1.30 6.43
C PHE A 238 9.37 -2.05 5.15
N ILE A 239 10.22 -1.42 4.35
CA ILE A 239 11.02 -2.08 3.31
C ILE A 239 12.49 -1.74 3.51
N ILE A 240 13.36 -2.68 3.19
CA ILE A 240 14.82 -2.46 3.21
C ILE A 240 15.29 -2.25 1.77
N VAL A 241 16.12 -1.24 1.57
CA VAL A 241 16.74 -0.90 0.29
C VAL A 241 18.26 -0.98 0.45
N ASP A 242 18.84 -1.96 -0.23
CA ASP A 242 20.27 -2.24 -0.27
C ASP A 242 20.86 -1.65 -1.56
N VAL A 243 21.83 -0.75 -1.44
CA VAL A 243 22.39 0.01 -2.58
C VAL A 243 23.91 -0.12 -2.62
N GLU A 244 24.41 -0.78 -3.66
CA GLU A 244 25.83 -0.87 -3.99
C GLU A 244 26.17 0.11 -5.11
N PHE A 245 27.24 0.89 -4.94
CA PHE A 245 27.81 1.78 -5.95
C PHE A 245 29.21 1.29 -6.33
N GLU A 246 29.40 0.92 -7.60
CA GLU A 246 30.68 0.43 -8.14
C GLU A 246 31.29 1.46 -9.08
N ASN A 247 32.55 1.82 -8.87
CA ASN A 247 33.31 2.62 -9.84
C ASN A 247 33.78 1.72 -10.99
N ARG A 248 33.00 1.62 -12.07
CA ARG A 248 33.41 0.92 -13.30
C ARG A 248 34.18 1.81 -14.28
N GLY A 249 34.51 3.03 -13.88
CA GLY A 249 35.29 3.97 -14.68
C GLY A 249 36.77 3.62 -14.74
N ASP A 250 37.55 4.46 -15.41
CA ASP A 250 39.01 4.37 -15.51
C ASP A 250 39.73 5.43 -14.66
N LYS A 251 38.98 6.20 -13.85
CA LYS A 251 39.47 7.31 -13.03
C LYS A 251 39.33 7.02 -11.54
N GLN A 252 40.26 7.59 -10.77
CA GLN A 252 40.12 7.73 -9.33
C GLN A 252 39.04 8.76 -9.05
N LEU A 253 38.05 8.37 -8.25
CA LEU A 253 37.05 9.29 -7.73
C LEU A 253 37.48 9.66 -6.30
N ASN A 254 37.64 10.95 -6.03
CA ASN A 254 37.96 11.42 -4.69
C ASN A 254 36.77 12.17 -4.13
N ASP A 255 36.62 12.16 -2.81
CA ASP A 255 35.54 12.89 -2.11
C ASP A 255 34.15 12.65 -2.72
N THR A 256 33.85 11.43 -3.14
CA THR A 256 32.56 11.07 -3.73
C THR A 256 31.50 10.94 -2.65
N TYR A 257 30.28 11.39 -2.89
CA TYR A 257 29.15 11.24 -1.97
C TYR A 257 27.98 10.57 -2.67
N PHE A 258 27.19 9.84 -1.89
CA PHE A 258 25.95 9.22 -2.33
C PHE A 258 24.81 9.75 -1.47
N GLY A 259 23.69 10.09 -2.09
CA GLY A 259 22.56 10.70 -1.41
C GLY A 259 21.24 10.06 -1.76
N PHE A 260 20.27 10.22 -0.86
CA PHE A 260 18.89 9.78 -1.06
C PHE A 260 17.96 10.97 -0.88
N ASN A 261 17.21 11.30 -1.93
CA ASN A 261 16.22 12.37 -1.92
C ASN A 261 14.82 11.79 -1.68
N ASN A 262 14.12 12.33 -0.71
CA ASN A 262 12.78 11.89 -0.33
C ASN A 262 11.80 13.06 -0.32
N THR A 263 10.55 12.77 -0.68
CA THR A 263 9.46 13.76 -0.70
C THR A 263 8.31 13.32 0.19
N LEU A 264 8.66 12.94 1.43
CA LEU A 264 7.72 12.33 2.35
C LEU A 264 6.61 13.30 2.79
N TYR A 265 5.40 12.77 2.99
CA TYR A 265 4.26 13.44 3.62
C TYR A 265 3.31 12.39 4.19
N VAL A 266 2.42 12.76 5.12
CA VAL A 266 1.50 11.78 5.74
C VAL A 266 0.02 12.11 5.60
N ASN A 267 -0.35 13.37 5.43
CA ASN A 267 -1.72 13.84 5.48
C ASN A 267 -2.44 13.90 4.11
N SER A 268 -2.04 13.01 3.20
CA SER A 268 -2.55 12.99 1.82
C SER A 268 -4.04 12.64 1.73
N THR A 269 -4.51 11.75 2.61
CA THR A 269 -5.90 11.30 2.64
C THR A 269 -6.81 12.43 3.11
N GLY A 270 -6.51 13.08 4.23
CA GLY A 270 -7.30 14.22 4.70
C GLY A 270 -7.22 15.40 3.76
N THR A 271 -6.06 15.60 3.12
CA THR A 271 -5.95 16.58 2.04
C THR A 271 -6.88 16.29 0.87
N SER A 272 -6.93 15.04 0.42
CA SER A 272 -7.82 14.61 -0.66
C SER A 272 -9.28 14.80 -0.29
N TYR A 273 -9.62 14.42 0.94
CA TYR A 273 -10.94 14.46 1.52
C TYR A 273 -11.51 15.88 1.62
N ARG A 274 -10.76 16.80 2.26
CA ARG A 274 -11.22 18.18 2.52
C ARG A 274 -11.18 19.06 1.27
N TRP A 275 -10.20 18.85 0.40
CA TRP A 275 -9.95 19.76 -0.71
C TRP A 275 -10.14 19.14 -2.10
N GLY A 276 -10.54 17.86 -2.21
CA GLY A 276 -10.94 17.22 -3.46
C GLY A 276 -9.79 17.00 -4.44
N HIS A 277 -8.62 16.61 -3.94
CA HIS A 277 -7.37 16.50 -4.71
C HIS A 277 -6.86 15.05 -4.81
N GLU A 278 -6.10 14.71 -5.87
CA GLU A 278 -5.36 13.44 -5.96
C GLU A 278 -4.30 13.39 -4.85
N GLY A 279 -4.55 12.68 -3.75
CA GLY A 279 -3.69 12.62 -2.56
C GLY A 279 -2.21 12.90 -2.79
N GLY A 280 -1.72 13.97 -2.16
CA GLY A 280 -0.29 14.23 -2.05
C GLY A 280 0.42 14.93 -3.22
N MET A 281 -0.26 15.52 -4.22
CA MET A 281 0.45 16.46 -5.12
C MET A 281 0.51 17.87 -4.52
N ILE A 282 1.72 18.41 -4.40
CA ILE A 282 2.01 19.75 -3.89
C ILE A 282 1.51 20.84 -4.86
N ARG A 283 0.20 21.07 -5.04
CA ARG A 283 -0.28 22.16 -5.93
C ARG A 283 -0.08 23.55 -5.30
N TYR A 284 0.41 24.50 -6.10
CA TYR A 284 0.73 25.89 -5.70
C TYR A 284 -0.39 26.63 -4.92
N ASN A 285 -1.66 26.26 -5.10
CA ASN A 285 -2.79 26.91 -4.41
C ASN A 285 -3.28 26.17 -3.16
N ARG A 286 -2.72 25.01 -2.81
CA ARG A 286 -3.28 24.11 -1.78
C ARG A 286 -2.21 23.36 -0.96
N SER A 287 -0.94 23.76 -1.06
CA SER A 287 0.16 23.17 -0.29
C SER A 287 0.05 23.37 1.21
N GLY A 288 -0.77 24.31 1.68
CA GLY A 288 -0.92 24.53 3.11
C GLY A 288 -1.83 23.52 3.80
N GLY A 289 -2.49 22.59 3.10
CA GLY A 289 -3.10 21.41 3.72
C GLY A 289 -2.12 20.26 3.93
N LEU A 290 -0.86 20.43 3.48
CA LEU A 290 0.26 19.56 3.79
C LEU A 290 1.13 20.33 4.80
N ASP A 291 0.93 20.08 6.07
CA ASP A 291 1.38 20.89 7.20
C ASP A 291 2.11 20.02 8.22
N ASP A 292 2.96 19.14 7.70
CA ASP A 292 3.66 18.16 8.51
C ASP A 292 4.88 18.77 9.21
N PHE A 293 5.26 18.16 10.33
CA PHE A 293 6.56 18.36 10.96
C PHE A 293 7.60 17.41 10.38
N PHE A 294 8.78 17.95 10.09
CA PHE A 294 9.92 17.18 9.59
C PHE A 294 11.06 17.20 10.59
N ARG A 295 11.70 16.05 10.75
CA ARG A 295 12.74 15.84 11.74
C ARG A 295 13.86 14.99 11.18
N PHE A 296 15.10 15.33 11.51
CA PHE A 296 16.25 14.47 11.28
C PHE A 296 17.03 14.34 12.58
N SER A 297 17.23 13.11 13.04
CA SER A 297 17.89 12.88 14.33
C SER A 297 19.37 13.31 14.37
N GLY A 298 19.97 13.61 13.20
CA GLY A 298 21.29 14.20 13.07
C GLY A 298 21.31 15.73 12.99
N SER A 299 20.16 16.39 13.02
CA SER A 299 20.05 17.86 12.95
C SER A 299 20.59 18.53 14.22
N PRO A 300 21.24 19.70 14.10
CA PRO A 300 21.57 20.53 15.25
C PRO A 300 20.33 20.89 16.07
N GLY A 301 20.30 20.48 17.34
CA GLY A 301 19.19 20.80 18.25
C GLY A 301 17.94 19.94 18.07
N PHE A 302 18.03 18.78 17.41
CA PHE A 302 16.93 17.83 17.22
C PHE A 302 16.07 17.66 18.48
N GLN A 303 14.75 17.74 18.31
CA GLN A 303 13.75 17.42 19.33
C GLN A 303 12.68 16.50 18.72
N PRO A 304 12.35 15.37 19.37
CA PRO A 304 11.25 14.51 18.93
C PRO A 304 9.90 15.19 19.18
N ASN A 305 8.80 14.52 18.81
CA ASN A 305 7.47 14.99 19.16
C ASN A 305 7.35 15.10 20.70
N SER A 306 6.99 16.28 21.20
CA SER A 306 6.91 16.56 22.64
C SER A 306 5.85 15.74 23.38
N LEU A 307 4.91 15.13 22.64
CA LEU A 307 3.82 14.30 23.16
C LEU A 307 4.14 12.80 23.16
N SER A 308 5.17 12.34 22.45
CA SER A 308 5.50 10.91 22.41
C SER A 308 6.07 10.41 23.74
N GLY A 309 6.69 11.31 24.52
CA GLY A 309 7.46 10.98 25.72
C GLY A 309 8.87 10.47 25.43
N LEU A 310 9.30 10.49 24.17
CA LEU A 310 10.69 10.22 23.77
C LEU A 310 11.57 11.46 23.97
N THR A 311 12.87 11.22 23.99
CA THR A 311 13.92 12.25 24.12
C THR A 311 14.93 12.12 22.99
N ALA A 312 15.75 13.14 22.78
CA ALA A 312 16.83 13.08 21.78
C ALA A 312 17.81 11.89 22.01
N ALA A 313 17.91 11.37 23.24
CA ALA A 313 18.74 10.21 23.55
C ALA A 313 18.21 8.91 22.91
N ASP A 314 16.89 8.77 22.77
CA ASP A 314 16.26 7.59 22.17
C ASP A 314 16.55 7.49 20.66
N PHE A 315 16.94 8.60 20.03
CA PHE A 315 17.30 8.69 18.62
C PHE A 315 18.82 8.73 18.37
N ALA A 316 19.62 8.70 19.44
CA ALA A 316 21.06 8.89 19.36
C ALA A 316 21.70 7.88 18.39
N GLY A 317 22.36 8.41 17.37
CA GLY A 317 23.08 7.60 16.38
C GLY A 317 22.20 6.72 15.50
N LYS A 318 20.91 7.05 15.31
CA LYS A 318 19.99 6.36 14.38
C LYS A 318 19.90 7.01 12.99
N HIS A 319 20.28 8.29 12.87
CA HIS A 319 20.22 9.08 11.64
C HIS A 319 18.88 8.95 10.87
N ILE A 320 17.76 8.88 11.59
CA ILE A 320 16.43 8.79 10.98
C ILE A 320 15.94 10.17 10.59
N THR A 321 15.49 10.31 9.34
CA THR A 321 14.66 11.42 8.85
C THR A 321 13.22 10.96 8.85
N TYR A 322 12.30 11.71 9.44
CA TYR A 322 10.89 11.34 9.48
C TYR A 322 9.96 12.55 9.46
N VAL A 323 8.71 12.28 9.12
CA VAL A 323 7.62 13.24 9.02
C VAL A 323 6.43 12.76 9.86
N TYR A 324 5.69 13.69 10.43
CA TYR A 324 4.42 13.43 11.12
C TYR A 324 3.46 14.60 10.98
N ASP A 325 2.16 14.31 11.02
CA ASP A 325 1.11 15.29 10.73
C ASP A 325 1.07 16.42 11.77
N GLY A 326 0.78 17.62 11.30
CA GLY A 326 0.71 18.84 12.09
C GLY A 326 -0.69 19.42 12.13
N ASN A 327 -0.79 20.70 12.46
CA ASN A 327 -2.05 21.42 12.51
C ASN A 327 -2.11 22.56 11.49
N THR A 328 -3.05 22.48 10.54
CA THR A 328 -3.03 23.36 9.38
C THR A 328 -3.47 24.76 9.76
N THR A 329 -2.80 25.75 9.17
CA THR A 329 -3.21 27.15 9.30
C THR A 329 -4.38 27.53 8.37
N ASN A 330 -4.83 26.61 7.52
CA ASN A 330 -5.90 26.84 6.56
C ASN A 330 -7.31 26.44 7.06
N SER A 331 -7.39 25.77 8.21
CA SER A 331 -8.63 25.50 8.93
C SER A 331 -8.65 26.25 10.25
N PHE A 332 -9.83 26.32 10.85
CA PHE A 332 -9.98 26.81 12.23
C PHE A 332 -10.04 25.66 13.23
N GLU A 333 -10.30 24.43 12.79
CA GLU A 333 -10.23 23.23 13.62
C GLU A 333 -8.78 22.79 13.85
N GLU A 334 -8.57 22.08 14.96
CA GLU A 334 -7.36 21.32 15.20
C GLU A 334 -7.41 20.03 14.37
N ASP A 335 -6.49 19.86 13.43
CA ASP A 335 -6.56 18.76 12.47
C ASP A 335 -5.40 17.77 12.47
N THR A 336 -4.59 17.72 13.52
CA THR A 336 -3.57 16.68 13.66
C THR A 336 -4.17 15.27 13.49
N GLY A 337 -3.60 14.44 12.62
CA GLY A 337 -4.11 13.13 12.23
C GLY A 337 -5.29 13.16 11.25
N ASP A 338 -5.63 14.33 10.69
CA ASP A 338 -6.76 14.57 9.81
C ASP A 338 -8.08 13.94 10.32
N PRO A 339 -8.62 14.34 11.48
CA PRO A 339 -9.82 13.72 12.02
C PRO A 339 -10.99 13.87 11.03
N PHE A 340 -11.60 12.73 10.68
CA PHE A 340 -12.72 12.66 9.76
C PHE A 340 -13.95 13.40 10.32
N ASP A 341 -14.59 14.22 9.50
CA ASP A 341 -15.84 14.89 9.83
C ASP A 341 -16.64 15.13 8.56
N SER A 342 -17.77 14.43 8.38
CA SER A 342 -18.58 14.44 7.16
C SER A 342 -18.98 15.85 6.68
N ASP A 343 -19.07 16.81 7.60
CA ASP A 343 -19.40 18.20 7.26
C ASP A 343 -18.27 18.93 6.51
N LEU A 344 -17.03 18.41 6.59
CA LEU A 344 -15.83 18.92 5.93
C LEU A 344 -15.53 18.24 4.58
N GLU A 345 -16.32 17.23 4.21
CA GLU A 345 -16.12 16.52 2.94
C GLU A 345 -16.29 17.47 1.75
N ASN A 346 -15.39 17.40 0.77
CA ASN A 346 -15.52 18.18 -0.45
C ASN A 346 -16.60 17.59 -1.37
N PRO A 347 -17.77 18.26 -1.56
CA PRO A 347 -18.86 17.70 -2.36
C PRO A 347 -18.58 17.73 -3.88
N GLY A 348 -17.50 18.40 -4.32
CA GLY A 348 -17.01 18.41 -5.70
C GLY A 348 -15.71 17.62 -5.90
N GLY A 349 -15.20 16.96 -4.85
CA GLY A 349 -14.01 16.14 -4.93
C GLY A 349 -14.25 14.86 -5.74
N SER A 350 -13.26 14.41 -6.50
CA SER A 350 -13.29 13.10 -7.17
C SER A 350 -13.07 11.93 -6.19
N PHE A 351 -13.07 12.20 -4.89
CA PHE A 351 -12.65 11.30 -3.82
C PHE A 351 -13.68 11.27 -2.69
N PRO A 352 -14.92 10.78 -2.90
CA PRO A 352 -15.87 10.65 -1.82
C PRO A 352 -15.29 9.70 -0.77
N ALA A 353 -15.10 10.20 0.44
CA ALA A 353 -14.85 9.33 1.56
C ALA A 353 -16.19 8.65 1.85
N SER A 354 -16.20 7.33 1.82
CA SER A 354 -17.32 6.53 2.30
C SER A 354 -17.79 7.08 3.65
N GLY A 355 -19.01 7.62 3.72
CA GLY A 355 -19.59 8.22 4.93
C GLY A 355 -19.76 7.28 6.13
N ASP A 356 -19.39 6.00 5.96
CA ASP A 356 -19.48 4.92 6.94
C ASP A 356 -18.31 4.93 7.96
N ARG A 357 -17.80 6.11 8.34
CA ARG A 357 -16.74 6.25 9.36
C ARG A 357 -17.21 7.04 10.57
N PRO A 358 -16.81 6.65 11.79
CA PRO A 358 -17.03 7.47 12.97
C PRO A 358 -16.37 8.86 12.82
N LYS A 359 -17.09 9.90 13.22
CA LYS A 359 -16.53 11.25 13.33
C LYS A 359 -15.34 11.23 14.29
N GLY A 360 -14.23 11.87 13.90
CA GLY A 360 -12.97 11.91 14.66
C GLY A 360 -11.99 10.77 14.35
N THR A 361 -12.34 9.83 13.46
CA THR A 361 -11.40 8.81 12.96
C THR A 361 -10.19 9.49 12.28
N PRO A 362 -8.95 9.22 12.71
CA PRO A 362 -7.77 9.72 12.01
C PRO A 362 -7.63 9.04 10.66
N ILE A 363 -7.34 9.81 9.61
CA ILE A 363 -7.22 9.28 8.23
C ILE A 363 -5.85 9.54 7.61
N ALA A 364 -4.96 10.26 8.30
CA ALA A 364 -3.54 10.31 8.01
C ALA A 364 -2.82 9.24 8.86
N PRO A 365 -1.94 8.39 8.28
CA PRO A 365 -0.99 7.66 9.10
C PRO A 365 -0.07 8.64 9.81
N GLU A 366 0.45 8.24 10.96
CA GLU A 366 0.99 9.23 11.89
C GLU A 366 2.46 9.54 11.62
N TYR A 367 3.26 8.54 11.23
CA TYR A 367 4.71 8.70 11.05
C TYR A 367 5.24 7.92 9.84
N ALA A 368 6.01 8.61 8.98
CA ALA A 368 6.77 8.01 7.88
C ALA A 368 8.25 8.40 7.98
N GLY A 369 9.15 7.42 7.85
CA GLY A 369 10.58 7.60 8.09
C GLY A 369 11.49 6.95 7.05
N PHE A 370 12.72 7.46 7.03
CA PHE A 370 13.84 6.98 6.22
C PHE A 370 15.09 6.96 7.11
N ALA A 371 15.77 5.83 7.21
CA ALA A 371 16.95 5.69 8.06
C ALA A 371 18.01 4.75 7.44
N PRO A 372 19.31 5.00 7.64
CA PRO A 372 20.32 4.01 7.35
C PRO A 372 20.27 2.84 8.35
N LEU A 373 20.60 1.65 7.86
CA LEU A 373 20.84 0.45 8.66
C LEU A 373 22.32 0.09 8.71
N ALA A 374 23.05 0.31 7.61
CA ALA A 374 24.50 0.12 7.54
C ALA A 374 25.17 0.86 6.37
N PHE A 375 26.41 1.31 6.57
CA PHE A 375 27.21 1.94 5.52
C PHE A 375 28.74 1.87 5.76
N ARG A 376 29.19 1.08 6.75
CA ARG A 376 30.61 0.99 7.13
C ARG A 376 31.01 -0.36 7.70
N ASN A 377 32.29 -0.69 7.63
CA ASN A 377 32.86 -1.95 8.07
C ASN A 377 33.11 -2.02 9.59
N SER A 378 33.18 -0.89 10.28
CA SER A 378 33.42 -0.87 11.73
C SER A 378 32.89 0.40 12.40
N GLY A 379 32.68 0.35 13.71
CA GLY A 379 32.21 1.48 14.51
C GLY A 379 31.18 1.07 15.56
N SER A 380 30.57 2.06 16.22
CA SER A 380 29.57 1.84 17.27
C SER A 380 28.14 1.65 16.76
N SER A 381 27.87 1.93 15.48
CA SER A 381 26.55 1.81 14.84
C SER A 381 26.69 1.68 13.33
N HIS A 382 25.64 1.26 12.62
CA HIS A 382 25.61 1.20 11.14
C HIS A 382 26.71 0.35 10.51
N VAL A 383 27.12 -0.71 11.22
CA VAL A 383 28.13 -1.65 10.74
C VAL A 383 27.48 -2.67 9.83
N PHE A 384 28.17 -3.05 8.74
CA PHE A 384 27.69 -4.09 7.85
C PHE A 384 27.48 -5.42 8.59
N ASN A 385 26.47 -6.19 8.18
CA ASN A 385 26.28 -7.54 8.66
C ASN A 385 27.44 -8.45 8.18
N ALA A 386 27.48 -9.70 8.65
CA ALA A 386 28.57 -10.62 8.32
C ALA A 386 28.73 -10.88 6.80
N ASN A 387 27.62 -10.88 6.05
CA ASN A 387 27.63 -11.13 4.61
C ASN A 387 28.26 -9.96 3.85
N ASP A 388 27.93 -8.73 4.25
CA ASP A 388 28.44 -7.53 3.60
C ASP A 388 29.87 -7.18 4.02
N LEU A 389 30.25 -7.45 5.28
CA LEU A 389 31.66 -7.34 5.72
C LEU A 389 32.61 -8.20 4.88
N ALA A 390 32.14 -9.35 4.38
CA ALA A 390 32.95 -10.24 3.56
C ALA A 390 33.21 -9.69 2.15
N GLN A 391 32.47 -8.68 1.69
CA GLN A 391 32.62 -8.10 0.34
C GLN A 391 33.71 -7.02 0.26
N GLY A 392 34.15 -6.47 1.39
CA GLY A 392 35.26 -5.51 1.44
C GLY A 392 34.95 -4.15 0.82
N TYR A 393 33.75 -3.62 1.05
CA TYR A 393 33.36 -2.27 0.60
C TYR A 393 34.29 -1.19 1.18
N VAL A 394 34.46 -0.09 0.45
CA VAL A 394 35.20 1.08 0.91
C VAL A 394 34.38 1.85 1.95
N ASP A 395 35.00 2.10 3.11
CA ASP A 395 34.40 2.93 4.16
C ASP A 395 34.36 4.42 3.76
N PRO A 396 33.34 5.17 4.19
CA PRO A 396 33.40 6.63 4.10
C PRO A 396 34.50 7.15 5.02
N LYS A 397 35.12 8.28 4.63
CA LYS A 397 36.11 9.00 5.46
C LYS A 397 35.51 9.62 6.72
N SER A 398 34.19 9.74 6.79
CA SER A 398 33.43 10.33 7.89
C SER A 398 32.21 9.45 8.19
N ASP A 399 31.86 9.31 9.48
CA ASP A 399 30.61 8.68 9.90
C ASP A 399 29.44 9.67 10.00
N GLN A 400 29.67 10.94 9.67
CA GLN A 400 28.64 11.96 9.62
C GLN A 400 27.71 11.73 8.42
N VAL A 401 26.42 11.55 8.70
CA VAL A 401 25.35 11.64 7.72
C VAL A 401 24.85 13.08 7.67
N LEU A 402 24.85 13.68 6.48
CA LEU A 402 24.36 15.05 6.27
C LEU A 402 22.87 15.01 5.94
N GLY A 403 22.11 15.99 6.43
CA GLY A 403 20.68 16.10 6.15
C GLY A 403 20.28 17.54 5.84
N HIS A 404 19.59 17.73 4.72
CA HIS A 404 19.14 19.04 4.26
C HIS A 404 17.63 19.09 4.06
N TRP A 405 17.09 20.31 4.07
CA TRP A 405 15.67 20.59 3.92
C TRP A 405 15.43 21.64 2.85
N PHE A 406 14.55 21.35 1.90
CA PHE A 406 14.16 22.28 0.84
C PHE A 406 12.67 22.51 0.89
N ARG A 407 12.25 23.71 1.27
CA ARG A 407 10.83 24.03 1.40
C ARG A 407 10.14 23.97 0.03
N ALA A 408 9.00 23.29 -0.01
CA ALA A 408 8.13 23.27 -1.16
C ALA A 408 7.04 24.34 -1.01
N HIS A 409 6.99 25.27 -1.96
CA HIS A 409 5.96 26.33 -2.03
C HIS A 409 4.91 26.03 -3.11
N GLY A 410 5.13 24.99 -3.93
CA GLY A 410 4.24 24.51 -4.99
C GLY A 410 4.96 23.54 -5.93
N LEU A 411 4.22 22.93 -6.88
CA LEU A 411 4.72 21.89 -7.79
C LEU A 411 6.06 22.24 -8.46
N ASP A 412 6.13 23.46 -9.00
CA ASP A 412 7.28 23.94 -9.76
C ASP A 412 8.10 24.99 -8.97
N ASN A 413 7.77 25.18 -7.68
CA ASN A 413 8.41 26.16 -6.81
C ASN A 413 8.83 25.51 -5.50
N ILE A 414 10.00 24.86 -5.53
CA ILE A 414 10.62 24.21 -4.39
C ILE A 414 11.99 24.82 -4.22
N ASP A 415 12.48 24.97 -2.99
CA ASP A 415 13.76 25.60 -2.69
C ASP A 415 14.97 24.76 -3.14
N ASP A 416 14.76 23.52 -3.60
CA ASP A 416 15.80 22.63 -4.09
C ASP A 416 16.61 23.28 -5.22
N PRO A 417 17.93 23.02 -5.30
CA PRO A 417 18.79 23.73 -6.24
C PRO A 417 18.74 23.14 -7.67
N ILE A 418 18.16 21.95 -7.84
CA ILE A 418 18.06 21.26 -9.15
C ILE A 418 17.14 22.06 -10.08
N GLY A 419 17.57 22.21 -11.34
CA GLY A 419 16.78 22.87 -12.38
C GLY A 419 16.77 24.40 -12.32
N LYS A 420 17.49 25.04 -11.37
CA LYS A 420 17.53 26.49 -11.19
C LYS A 420 18.72 27.19 -11.88
N GLY A 421 19.36 26.53 -12.83
CA GLY A 421 20.54 27.06 -13.53
C GLY A 421 21.81 27.12 -12.67
N VAL A 422 21.82 26.43 -11.53
CA VAL A 422 22.99 26.27 -10.66
C VAL A 422 24.01 25.35 -11.35
N GLY A 423 25.29 25.72 -11.33
CA GLY A 423 26.35 24.91 -11.92
C GLY A 423 26.63 23.63 -11.11
N MET A 424 27.14 22.58 -11.76
CA MET A 424 27.36 21.28 -11.10
C MET A 424 28.30 21.33 -9.88
N ALA A 425 29.34 22.18 -9.93
CA ALA A 425 30.24 22.36 -8.80
C ALA A 425 29.56 23.06 -7.60
N GLU A 426 28.66 24.00 -7.86
CA GLU A 426 27.88 24.67 -6.82
C GLU A 426 26.81 23.75 -6.26
N LEU A 427 26.15 22.94 -7.09
CA LEU A 427 25.24 21.87 -6.64
C LEU A 427 25.95 20.91 -5.69
N TYR A 428 27.14 20.46 -6.07
CA TYR A 428 27.97 19.60 -5.23
C TYR A 428 28.23 20.25 -3.86
N ASP A 429 28.60 21.53 -3.83
CA ASP A 429 28.90 22.25 -2.59
C ASP A 429 27.66 22.45 -1.71
N ILE A 430 26.48 22.63 -2.31
CA ILE A 430 25.21 22.74 -1.58
C ILE A 430 24.87 21.43 -0.87
N TYR A 431 24.95 20.31 -1.57
CA TYR A 431 24.59 18.99 -1.02
C TYR A 431 25.66 18.42 -0.06
N THR A 432 26.88 18.94 -0.07
CA THR A 432 27.95 18.53 0.85
C THR A 432 28.13 19.51 2.02
N ALA A 433 27.21 20.47 2.16
CA ALA A 433 27.17 21.38 3.28
C ALA A 433 26.84 20.66 4.61
N PRO A 434 27.13 21.27 5.77
CA PRO A 434 26.71 20.73 7.05
C PRO A 434 25.18 20.62 7.16
N SER A 435 24.70 19.63 7.93
CA SER A 435 23.27 19.42 8.17
C SER A 435 22.56 20.69 8.63
N MET A 436 21.37 20.90 8.08
CA MET A 436 20.49 21.99 8.46
C MET A 436 19.80 21.69 9.80
N ALA A 437 19.44 22.73 10.55
CA ALA A 437 18.52 22.56 11.66
C ALA A 437 17.14 22.13 11.13
N ASP A 438 16.39 21.38 11.94
CA ASP A 438 15.03 20.96 11.58
C ASP A 438 14.15 22.19 11.28
N PRO A 439 13.20 22.08 10.32
CA PRO A 439 12.26 23.14 10.05
C PRO A 439 11.53 23.57 11.35
N PRO A 440 11.52 24.89 11.67
CA PRO A 440 11.01 25.36 12.97
C PRO A 440 9.48 25.35 13.07
N ALA A 441 8.79 25.07 11.96
CA ALA A 441 7.34 25.06 11.86
C ALA A 441 6.90 24.04 10.80
N GLU A 442 5.62 23.71 10.84
CA GLU A 442 4.89 22.87 9.90
C GLU A 442 5.00 23.38 8.45
N GLY A 443 4.92 22.45 7.51
CA GLY A 443 4.84 22.75 6.09
C GLY A 443 5.21 21.54 5.25
N VAL A 444 5.69 21.77 4.03
CA VAL A 444 6.22 20.70 3.18
C VAL A 444 7.67 20.98 2.85
N VAL A 445 8.51 19.97 3.04
CA VAL A 445 9.91 20.02 2.61
C VAL A 445 10.25 18.76 1.83
N TRP A 446 11.16 18.92 0.89
CA TRP A 446 11.93 17.81 0.35
C TRP A 446 13.17 17.65 1.23
N SER A 447 13.57 16.41 1.46
CA SER A 447 14.73 16.11 2.29
C SER A 447 15.72 15.28 1.53
N ASP A 448 16.98 15.40 1.92
CA ASP A 448 18.02 14.47 1.53
C ASP A 448 18.78 13.94 2.74
N GLN A 449 19.35 12.75 2.57
CA GLN A 449 20.43 12.26 3.42
C GLN A 449 21.64 11.93 2.55
N ILE A 450 22.81 12.50 2.87
CA ILE A 450 24.06 12.36 2.10
C ILE A 450 25.12 11.65 2.93
N TYR A 451 25.79 10.69 2.29
CA TYR A 451 26.78 9.79 2.86
C TYR A 451 28.12 9.94 2.14
N GLY A 452 29.21 10.00 2.90
CA GLY A 452 30.57 10.15 2.38
C GLY A 452 31.40 11.14 3.23
N PRO A 453 32.54 11.64 2.70
CA PRO A 453 33.10 11.34 1.38
C PRO A 453 33.69 9.93 1.28
N TYR A 454 33.74 9.38 0.07
CA TYR A 454 34.45 8.15 -0.31
C TYR A 454 35.58 8.44 -1.30
N ASP A 455 36.68 7.70 -1.22
CA ASP A 455 37.67 7.63 -2.31
C ASP A 455 37.54 6.27 -2.99
N LEU A 456 37.16 6.25 -4.27
CA LEU A 456 36.89 5.02 -5.02
C LEU A 456 37.84 4.89 -6.20
N ALA A 457 38.77 3.96 -6.13
CA ALA A 457 39.58 3.56 -7.28
C ALA A 457 38.73 2.78 -8.31
N PRO A 458 39.20 2.65 -9.56
CA PRO A 458 38.56 1.74 -10.52
C PRO A 458 38.38 0.33 -9.96
N GLY A 459 37.13 -0.15 -9.92
CA GLY A 459 36.73 -1.44 -9.37
C GLY A 459 36.29 -1.42 -7.90
N ASP A 460 36.53 -0.32 -7.17
CA ASP A 460 36.09 -0.19 -5.79
C ASP A 460 34.57 -0.03 -5.70
N LYS A 461 34.03 -0.47 -4.56
CA LYS A 461 32.60 -0.44 -4.26
C LYS A 461 32.33 0.25 -2.93
N ALA A 462 31.28 1.06 -2.88
CA ALA A 462 30.68 1.57 -1.66
C ALA A 462 29.26 0.97 -1.52
N LYS A 463 28.78 0.83 -0.28
CA LYS A 463 27.45 0.28 -0.01
C LYS A 463 26.73 1.08 1.07
N ILE A 464 25.44 1.30 0.87
CA ILE A 464 24.55 1.92 1.85
C ILE A 464 23.26 1.12 1.89
N VAL A 465 22.87 0.69 3.08
CA VAL A 465 21.61 -0.01 3.34
C VAL A 465 20.72 0.94 4.12
N VAL A 466 19.51 1.16 3.63
CA VAL A 466 18.52 2.07 4.22
C VAL A 466 17.17 1.37 4.35
N ALA A 467 16.28 1.91 5.17
CA ALA A 467 14.91 1.45 5.31
C ALA A 467 13.93 2.61 5.18
N TYR A 468 12.83 2.39 4.45
CA TYR A 468 11.61 3.18 4.61
C TYR A 468 10.77 2.50 5.69
N VAL A 469 10.42 3.21 6.75
CA VAL A 469 9.80 2.67 7.96
C VAL A 469 8.60 3.52 8.33
N PHE A 470 7.47 2.89 8.67
CA PHE A 470 6.29 3.58 9.15
C PHE A 470 6.04 3.27 10.63
N GLY A 471 5.40 4.23 11.31
CA GLY A 471 4.98 4.09 12.70
C GLY A 471 3.52 4.45 12.84
N HIS A 472 2.72 3.52 13.36
CA HIS A 472 1.30 3.73 13.62
C HIS A 472 1.01 3.42 15.10
N ALA A 473 0.35 4.33 15.82
CA ALA A 473 0.09 4.19 17.25
C ALA A 473 -0.66 2.90 17.61
N GLY A 474 -1.52 2.41 16.71
CA GLY A 474 -2.20 1.14 16.85
C GLY A 474 -1.27 -0.07 17.02
N ASP A 475 -0.01 0.00 16.58
CA ASP A 475 0.95 -1.10 16.65
C ASP A 475 1.50 -1.32 18.06
N ILE A 476 1.38 -0.28 18.91
CA ILE A 476 1.91 -0.27 20.28
C ILE A 476 0.84 0.03 21.34
N GLU A 477 -0.37 0.42 20.95
CA GLU A 477 -1.47 0.61 21.90
C GLU A 477 -1.95 -0.76 22.42
N GLU A 478 -1.67 -1.08 23.69
CA GLU A 478 -2.06 -2.36 24.31
C GLU A 478 -3.58 -2.64 24.20
N SER A 479 -4.41 -1.59 24.21
CA SER A 479 -5.86 -1.73 24.07
C SER A 479 -6.31 -2.20 22.67
N ASN A 480 -5.42 -2.08 21.68
CA ASN A 480 -5.66 -2.49 20.30
C ASN A 480 -5.32 -3.97 20.03
N VAL A 481 -4.69 -4.66 20.98
CA VAL A 481 -4.35 -6.08 20.83
C VAL A 481 -5.62 -6.93 20.88
N ASP A 482 -5.87 -7.75 19.84
CA ASP A 482 -6.95 -8.73 19.87
C ASP A 482 -6.55 -9.91 20.76
N SER A 483 -7.19 -10.03 21.92
CA SER A 483 -6.90 -11.06 22.92
C SER A 483 -7.09 -12.50 22.43
N ARG A 484 -7.79 -12.72 21.30
CA ARG A 484 -7.90 -14.04 20.66
C ARG A 484 -6.65 -14.43 19.88
N THR A 485 -5.89 -13.43 19.41
CA THR A 485 -4.77 -13.62 18.48
C THR A 485 -3.43 -13.26 19.08
N GLY A 486 -3.40 -12.32 20.03
CA GLY A 486 -2.19 -11.70 20.56
C GLY A 486 -1.58 -10.62 19.66
N PHE A 487 -2.11 -10.42 18.44
CA PHE A 487 -1.66 -9.39 17.50
C PHE A 487 -2.48 -8.11 17.65
N ALA A 488 -1.87 -6.98 17.30
CA ALA A 488 -2.59 -5.72 17.13
C ALA A 488 -3.64 -5.85 16.01
N ARG A 489 -4.80 -5.23 16.19
CA ARG A 489 -5.76 -5.07 15.08
C ARG A 489 -5.16 -4.13 14.04
N ASP A 490 -5.63 -4.27 12.79
CA ASP A 490 -5.18 -3.45 11.67
C ASP A 490 -5.36 -1.94 11.92
N GLN A 491 -4.62 -1.14 11.14
CA GLN A 491 -4.57 0.32 11.28
C GLN A 491 -5.97 0.95 11.20
N MET A 492 -6.85 0.43 10.32
CA MET A 492 -8.19 0.97 10.14
C MET A 492 -9.12 0.62 11.29
N SER A 493 -9.05 -0.60 11.83
CA SER A 493 -9.78 -0.98 13.05
C SER A 493 -9.43 -0.08 14.22
N TRP A 494 -8.14 0.22 14.38
CA TRP A 494 -7.68 1.14 15.41
C TRP A 494 -8.20 2.57 15.21
N ALA A 495 -8.08 3.09 13.98
CA ALA A 495 -8.52 4.44 13.63
C ALA A 495 -10.04 4.63 13.83
N PHE A 496 -10.84 3.62 13.47
CA PHE A 496 -12.28 3.62 13.75
C PHE A 496 -12.53 3.68 15.27
N GLY A 497 -11.79 2.88 16.05
CA GLY A 497 -11.84 2.92 17.51
C GLY A 497 -11.46 4.28 18.11
N VAL A 498 -10.54 5.04 17.52
CA VAL A 498 -10.25 6.43 17.92
C VAL A 498 -11.47 7.33 17.72
N GLY A 499 -12.13 7.25 16.57
CA GLY A 499 -13.35 8.03 16.28
C GLY A 499 -14.51 7.66 17.21
N GLU A 500 -14.73 6.37 17.45
CA GLU A 500 -15.78 5.88 18.37
C GLU A 500 -15.58 6.34 19.82
N ARG A 501 -14.32 6.48 20.25
CA ARG A 501 -13.99 7.00 21.60
C ARG A 501 -14.37 8.48 21.76
N GLY A 502 -14.57 9.23 20.68
CA GLY A 502 -14.94 10.64 20.72
C GLY A 502 -13.94 11.50 21.49
N LEU A 503 -12.64 11.26 21.29
CA LEU A 503 -11.57 11.95 22.00
C LEU A 503 -11.58 13.46 21.71
N ASN A 504 -11.22 14.26 22.71
CA ASN A 504 -10.91 15.68 22.47
C ASN A 504 -9.51 15.82 21.82
N ASP A 505 -9.21 17.00 21.29
CA ASP A 505 -7.98 17.24 20.51
C ASP A 505 -6.70 16.90 21.28
N ASP A 506 -6.60 17.25 22.56
CA ASP A 506 -5.42 16.95 23.37
C ASP A 506 -5.24 15.44 23.60
N ALA A 507 -6.32 14.71 23.88
CA ALA A 507 -6.28 13.26 24.03
C ALA A 507 -5.96 12.56 22.70
N ARG A 508 -6.51 13.04 21.58
CA ARG A 508 -6.22 12.53 20.24
C ARG A 508 -4.74 12.71 19.91
N LYS A 509 -4.19 13.92 20.01
CA LYS A 509 -2.75 14.19 19.76
C LYS A 509 -1.83 13.31 20.60
N GLN A 510 -2.17 13.05 21.86
CA GLN A 510 -1.37 12.18 22.73
C GLN A 510 -1.34 10.73 22.25
N VAL A 511 -2.49 10.23 21.78
CA VAL A 511 -2.62 8.90 21.20
C VAL A 511 -1.84 8.81 19.88
N LEU A 512 -2.03 9.78 18.97
CA LEU A 512 -1.33 9.82 17.68
C LEU A 512 0.20 9.90 17.86
N ALA A 513 0.69 10.66 18.85
CA ALA A 513 2.12 10.81 19.11
C ALA A 513 2.82 9.49 19.53
N GLN A 514 2.05 8.45 19.89
CA GLN A 514 2.60 7.12 20.15
C GLN A 514 3.14 6.45 18.88
N GLY A 515 2.70 6.88 17.68
CA GLY A 515 3.27 6.41 16.42
C GLY A 515 4.78 6.64 16.30
N GLU A 516 5.36 7.63 17.00
CA GLU A 516 6.81 7.86 17.02
C GLU A 516 7.57 6.71 17.71
N LYS A 517 6.96 6.08 18.71
CA LYS A 517 7.53 4.88 19.36
C LYS A 517 7.38 3.66 18.47
N ALA A 518 6.24 3.51 17.79
CA ALA A 518 6.04 2.46 16.78
C ALA A 518 7.10 2.57 15.67
N LEU A 519 7.38 3.79 15.19
CA LEU A 519 8.44 4.06 14.20
C LEU A 519 9.81 3.54 14.66
N LEU A 520 10.20 3.81 15.92
CA LEU A 520 11.48 3.33 16.47
C LEU A 520 11.49 1.80 16.68
N GLN A 521 10.36 1.21 17.06
CA GLN A 521 10.22 -0.25 17.17
C GLN A 521 10.39 -0.90 15.79
N ASN A 522 9.69 -0.41 14.78
CA ASN A 522 9.71 -0.95 13.42
C ASN A 522 11.10 -0.73 12.78
N LEU A 523 11.79 0.38 13.07
CA LEU A 523 13.19 0.57 12.68
C LEU A 523 14.12 -0.46 13.35
N SER A 524 13.87 -0.82 14.61
CA SER A 524 14.65 -1.86 15.29
C SER A 524 14.42 -3.25 14.70
N HIS A 525 13.21 -3.52 14.22
CA HIS A 525 12.88 -4.76 13.50
C HIS A 525 13.58 -4.80 12.13
N ALA A 526 13.61 -3.67 11.40
CA ALA A 526 14.36 -3.55 10.15
C ALA A 526 15.87 -3.75 10.35
N GLN A 527 16.43 -3.13 11.40
CA GLN A 527 17.83 -3.34 11.78
C GLN A 527 18.11 -4.81 12.10
N PHE A 528 17.24 -5.46 12.89
CA PHE A 528 17.37 -6.89 13.20
C PHE A 528 17.35 -7.75 11.93
N ALA A 529 16.38 -7.52 11.03
CA ALA A 529 16.27 -8.27 9.78
C ALA A 529 17.53 -8.10 8.92
N TYR A 530 18.13 -6.92 8.87
CA TYR A 530 19.39 -6.72 8.16
C TYR A 530 20.58 -7.40 8.88
N ASP A 531 20.72 -7.21 10.19
CA ASP A 531 21.84 -7.73 10.99
C ASP A 531 21.87 -9.27 10.99
N SER A 532 20.69 -9.92 10.94
CA SER A 532 20.56 -11.37 10.86
C SER A 532 20.82 -11.96 9.47
N GLY A 533 21.09 -11.11 8.47
CA GLY A 533 21.19 -11.54 7.08
C GLY A 533 19.84 -12.01 6.52
N PHE A 534 18.77 -11.28 6.86
CA PHE A 534 17.37 -11.50 6.46
C PHE A 534 16.73 -12.78 7.03
N ARG A 535 17.37 -13.39 8.03
CA ARG A 535 16.83 -14.53 8.77
C ARG A 535 15.87 -14.03 9.85
N ILE A 536 14.58 -14.11 9.55
CA ILE A 536 13.49 -13.85 10.49
C ILE A 536 12.69 -15.14 10.70
N PRO A 537 11.93 -15.28 11.81
CA PRO A 537 11.03 -16.41 11.97
C PRO A 537 10.09 -16.52 10.77
N ASN A 538 9.92 -17.73 10.23
CA ASN A 538 9.06 -17.90 9.06
C ASN A 538 7.58 -17.70 9.39
N SER A 539 6.91 -16.82 8.63
CA SER A 539 5.45 -16.74 8.65
C SER A 539 4.84 -18.05 8.13
N PRO A 540 3.72 -18.54 8.69
CA PRO A 540 3.05 -19.73 8.16
C PRO A 540 2.56 -19.51 6.72
N PRO A 541 2.35 -20.58 5.94
CA PRO A 541 2.06 -20.49 4.52
C PRO A 541 0.80 -19.69 4.21
N ASP A 542 0.85 -18.96 3.09
CA ASP A 542 -0.34 -18.34 2.51
C ASP A 542 -1.38 -19.40 2.13
N VAL A 543 -2.66 -19.05 2.28
CA VAL A 543 -3.78 -19.93 1.94
C VAL A 543 -4.42 -19.45 0.63
N ASP A 544 -4.37 -20.28 -0.41
CA ASP A 544 -5.27 -20.10 -1.56
C ASP A 544 -6.68 -20.55 -1.19
N PHE A 545 -7.65 -19.64 -1.34
CA PHE A 545 -9.04 -19.87 -0.99
C PHE A 545 -9.99 -19.25 -2.02
N GLN A 546 -11.21 -19.74 -2.08
CA GLN A 546 -12.22 -19.20 -2.98
C GLN A 546 -13.39 -18.68 -2.15
N ALA A 547 -13.90 -17.52 -2.53
CA ALA A 547 -15.15 -16.98 -2.02
C ALA A 547 -16.20 -17.01 -3.13
N GLY A 548 -17.38 -17.51 -2.80
CA GLY A 548 -18.52 -17.59 -3.70
C GLY A 548 -19.82 -17.35 -2.96
N ASN A 549 -20.93 -17.37 -3.71
CA ASN A 549 -22.26 -17.24 -3.14
C ASN A 549 -22.86 -18.62 -2.91
N ASN A 550 -23.38 -18.87 -1.73
CA ASN A 550 -24.19 -20.05 -1.48
C ASN A 550 -25.64 -19.83 -1.94
N GLN A 551 -26.44 -20.90 -1.84
CA GLN A 551 -27.84 -20.91 -2.23
C GLN A 551 -28.74 -19.96 -1.41
N ASP A 552 -28.31 -19.51 -0.24
CA ASP A 552 -29.06 -18.61 0.65
C ASP A 552 -28.61 -17.14 0.53
N ALA A 553 -27.78 -16.83 -0.47
CA ALA A 553 -27.16 -15.53 -0.71
C ALA A 553 -26.28 -15.06 0.45
N ASN A 554 -25.61 -16.00 1.10
CA ASN A 554 -24.46 -15.75 1.96
C ASN A 554 -23.16 -16.05 1.19
N ILE A 555 -22.05 -15.46 1.64
CA ILE A 555 -20.72 -15.82 1.19
C ILE A 555 -20.32 -17.17 1.79
N GLU A 556 -19.89 -18.08 0.92
CA GLU A 556 -19.21 -19.32 1.28
C GLU A 556 -17.75 -19.21 0.86
N ILE A 557 -16.86 -19.55 1.80
CA ILE A 557 -15.42 -19.58 1.63
C ILE A 557 -14.97 -21.03 1.66
N SER A 558 -14.06 -21.42 0.78
CA SER A 558 -13.48 -22.78 0.77
C SER A 558 -11.99 -22.76 0.44
N TRP A 559 -11.25 -23.66 1.07
CA TRP A 559 -9.80 -23.85 0.86
C TRP A 559 -9.43 -25.30 1.15
N THR A 560 -8.23 -25.70 0.72
CA THR A 560 -7.72 -27.05 0.97
C THR A 560 -6.89 -27.10 2.25
N ASP A 561 -6.62 -28.30 2.75
CA ASP A 561 -5.70 -28.53 3.87
C ASP A 561 -4.21 -28.51 3.46
N ALA A 562 -3.86 -27.92 2.31
CA ALA A 562 -2.49 -27.97 1.79
C ALA A 562 -1.48 -27.24 2.68
N ALA A 563 -1.86 -26.11 3.31
CA ALA A 563 -1.00 -25.40 4.25
C ALA A 563 -0.62 -26.24 5.47
N GLU A 564 -1.51 -27.13 5.96
CA GLU A 564 -1.22 -28.08 7.06
C GLU A 564 -0.15 -29.11 6.72
N LYS A 565 0.14 -29.31 5.43
CA LYS A 565 1.12 -30.29 4.97
C LYS A 565 2.48 -29.65 4.72
N ALA A 566 2.57 -28.32 4.76
CA ALA A 566 3.81 -27.59 4.60
C ALA A 566 4.73 -27.90 5.79
N ILE A 567 5.97 -28.30 5.49
CA ILE A 567 6.98 -28.54 6.51
C ILE A 567 7.64 -27.20 6.83
N ASN A 568 7.55 -26.76 8.09
CA ASN A 568 8.30 -25.59 8.53
C ASN A 568 9.80 -25.92 8.47
N PRO A 569 10.59 -25.20 7.63
CA PRO A 569 12.00 -25.50 7.40
C PRO A 569 12.86 -25.36 8.66
N GLU A 570 12.47 -24.51 9.62
CA GLU A 570 13.19 -24.27 10.88
C GLU A 570 13.10 -25.48 11.83
N TYR A 571 11.99 -26.23 11.76
CA TYR A 571 11.69 -27.32 12.70
C TYR A 571 11.63 -28.71 12.05
N GLY A 572 11.58 -28.78 10.71
CA GLY A 572 11.50 -30.03 9.96
C GLY A 572 10.17 -30.79 10.11
N THR A 573 9.13 -30.12 10.63
CA THR A 573 7.79 -30.69 10.82
C THR A 573 6.71 -29.72 10.37
N ALA A 574 5.55 -30.23 9.94
CA ALA A 574 4.37 -29.39 9.77
C ALA A 574 3.82 -28.94 11.13
N ASP A 575 3.40 -27.68 11.21
CA ASP A 575 3.07 -27.01 12.46
C ASP A 575 1.89 -26.01 12.35
N VAL A 576 1.20 -25.97 11.22
CA VAL A 576 -0.07 -25.24 11.10
C VAL A 576 -1.15 -25.93 11.92
N VAL A 577 -1.73 -25.21 12.88
CA VAL A 577 -2.70 -25.72 13.88
C VAL A 577 -4.11 -25.16 13.73
N ALA A 578 -4.29 -24.07 13.00
CA ALA A 578 -5.60 -23.47 12.76
C ALA A 578 -5.60 -22.60 11.50
N TYR A 579 -6.82 -22.22 11.09
CA TYR A 579 -7.07 -21.15 10.12
C TYR A 579 -7.91 -20.07 10.78
N ARG A 580 -7.51 -18.81 10.61
CA ARG A 580 -8.30 -17.65 11.02
C ARG A 580 -8.92 -16.98 9.80
N ILE A 581 -10.19 -16.61 9.91
CA ILE A 581 -10.94 -15.98 8.82
C ILE A 581 -11.24 -14.55 9.23
N TYR A 582 -10.76 -13.61 8.43
CA TYR A 582 -11.01 -12.19 8.60
C TYR A 582 -11.95 -11.66 7.52
N ARG A 583 -12.78 -10.70 7.91
CA ARG A 583 -13.72 -10.02 7.03
C ARG A 583 -13.58 -8.50 7.15
N SER A 584 -13.62 -7.81 6.02
CA SER A 584 -13.87 -6.37 5.96
C SER A 584 -15.09 -6.06 5.10
N THR A 585 -15.87 -5.07 5.53
CA THR A 585 -16.99 -4.49 4.78
C THR A 585 -16.65 -3.14 4.15
N PHE A 586 -15.43 -2.65 4.37
CA PHE A 586 -15.01 -1.31 4.03
C PHE A 586 -14.02 -1.32 2.85
N GLN A 587 -12.79 -1.75 3.08
CA GLN A 587 -11.68 -1.75 2.10
C GLN A 587 -10.71 -2.92 2.33
N GLU A 588 -9.81 -3.14 1.37
CA GLU A 588 -8.81 -4.23 1.42
C GLU A 588 -7.75 -4.10 2.53
N TYR A 589 -7.70 -2.95 3.19
CA TYR A 589 -6.75 -2.66 4.25
C TYR A 589 -7.47 -2.47 5.61
N GLY A 590 -8.75 -2.84 5.68
CA GLY A 590 -9.52 -2.90 6.92
C GLY A 590 -10.76 -2.00 6.92
N PRO A 591 -11.45 -1.85 8.06
CA PRO A 591 -11.16 -2.57 9.29
C PRO A 591 -11.44 -4.06 9.12
N TRP A 592 -10.60 -4.90 9.71
CA TRP A 592 -10.68 -6.35 9.66
C TRP A 592 -11.23 -6.93 10.96
N GLU A 593 -12.29 -7.72 10.84
CA GLU A 593 -12.87 -8.48 11.94
C GLU A 593 -12.49 -9.95 11.82
N LEU A 594 -11.89 -10.55 12.85
CA LEU A 594 -11.78 -12.00 12.98
C LEU A 594 -13.17 -12.58 13.23
N VAL A 595 -13.73 -13.24 12.21
CA VAL A 595 -15.09 -13.80 12.24
C VAL A 595 -15.13 -15.26 12.68
N GLU A 596 -14.06 -16.02 12.48
CA GLU A 596 -13.98 -17.42 12.90
C GLU A 596 -12.53 -17.91 13.01
N GLU A 597 -12.27 -18.83 13.95
CA GLU A 597 -11.04 -19.62 14.01
C GLU A 597 -11.39 -21.11 13.91
N ILE A 598 -10.84 -21.78 12.90
CA ILE A 598 -11.12 -23.19 12.61
C ILE A 598 -9.85 -24.01 12.90
N PRO A 599 -9.89 -24.96 13.84
CA PRO A 599 -8.77 -25.86 14.08
C PRO A 599 -8.40 -26.69 12.85
N ALA A 600 -7.10 -26.88 12.63
CA ALA A 600 -6.57 -27.79 11.62
C ALA A 600 -6.89 -29.25 11.98
N THR A 601 -7.48 -29.99 11.04
CA THR A 601 -7.96 -31.37 11.23
C THR A 601 -7.64 -32.30 10.05
N SER A 602 -6.86 -31.84 9.07
CA SER A 602 -6.56 -32.56 7.83
C SER A 602 -7.81 -33.06 7.11
N ALA A 603 -8.82 -32.20 7.04
CA ALA A 603 -10.14 -32.50 6.46
C ALA A 603 -10.13 -32.68 4.93
N GLY A 604 -9.00 -32.42 4.25
CA GLY A 604 -8.90 -32.34 2.79
C GLY A 604 -9.42 -31.02 2.21
N THR A 605 -10.61 -30.59 2.62
CA THR A 605 -11.21 -29.31 2.20
C THR A 605 -12.05 -28.72 3.32
N TYR A 606 -11.85 -27.44 3.59
CA TYR A 606 -12.64 -26.66 4.53
C TYR A 606 -13.70 -25.84 3.82
N LYS A 607 -14.78 -25.58 4.55
CA LYS A 607 -15.84 -24.67 4.15
C LYS A 607 -16.28 -23.83 5.33
N TYR A 608 -16.44 -22.55 5.09
CA TYR A 608 -17.02 -21.60 6.03
C TYR A 608 -18.13 -20.82 5.34
N VAL A 609 -19.27 -20.67 6.02
CA VAL A 609 -20.38 -19.85 5.53
C VAL A 609 -20.52 -18.65 6.46
N ASP A 610 -20.30 -17.45 5.92
CA ASP A 610 -20.55 -16.23 6.68
C ASP A 610 -22.07 -15.97 6.73
N THR A 611 -22.73 -16.47 7.77
CA THR A 611 -24.18 -16.30 7.94
C THR A 611 -24.58 -14.84 8.18
N ASN A 612 -23.62 -13.96 8.50
CA ASN A 612 -23.83 -12.52 8.69
C ASN A 612 -23.63 -11.73 7.39
N SER A 613 -23.13 -12.36 6.33
CA SER A 613 -23.07 -11.74 5.01
C SER A 613 -24.48 -11.56 4.44
N LEU A 614 -24.78 -10.36 3.97
CA LEU A 614 -26.10 -9.96 3.48
C LEU A 614 -26.09 -9.86 1.96
N ALA A 615 -27.16 -10.37 1.35
CA ALA A 615 -27.39 -10.21 -0.08
C ALA A 615 -27.31 -8.74 -0.47
N GLY A 616 -26.56 -8.42 -1.52
CA GLY A 616 -26.42 -7.04 -1.98
C GLY A 616 -25.30 -6.21 -1.35
N PHE A 617 -24.51 -6.75 -0.41
CA PHE A 617 -23.37 -6.07 0.22
C PHE A 617 -22.02 -6.59 -0.27
N ARG A 618 -21.01 -5.72 -0.35
CA ARG A 618 -19.63 -6.09 -0.71
C ARG A 618 -18.91 -6.60 0.54
N TYR A 619 -18.10 -7.63 0.36
CA TYR A 619 -17.26 -8.21 1.42
C TYR A 619 -15.87 -8.49 0.88
N ILE A 620 -14.88 -8.39 1.76
CA ILE A 620 -13.50 -8.77 1.50
C ILE A 620 -13.10 -9.75 2.59
N TYR A 621 -12.46 -10.84 2.19
CA TYR A 621 -12.01 -11.88 3.11
C TYR A 621 -10.51 -12.11 3.01
N ASN A 622 -9.94 -12.61 4.10
CA ASN A 622 -8.55 -13.06 4.20
C ASN A 622 -8.54 -14.31 5.11
N VAL A 623 -7.98 -15.41 4.63
CA VAL A 623 -7.86 -16.68 5.37
C VAL A 623 -6.39 -16.89 5.67
N ARG A 624 -6.04 -17.04 6.94
CA ARG A 624 -4.65 -17.11 7.40
C ARG A 624 -4.39 -18.42 8.11
N ALA A 625 -3.30 -19.08 7.74
CA ALA A 625 -2.78 -20.19 8.51
C ALA A 625 -2.16 -19.67 9.81
N VAL A 626 -2.27 -20.47 10.88
CA VAL A 626 -1.68 -20.20 12.19
C VAL A 626 -0.73 -21.34 12.54
N ALA A 627 0.55 -21.02 12.75
CA ALA A 627 1.56 -21.95 13.23
C ALA A 627 1.54 -22.03 14.76
N SER A 628 1.82 -23.23 15.30
CA SER A 628 1.90 -23.44 16.75
C SER A 628 2.98 -22.57 17.41
N PRO A 629 2.77 -22.07 18.65
CA PRO A 629 3.82 -21.40 19.42
C PRO A 629 5.08 -22.26 19.57
N LYS A 630 6.25 -21.60 19.58
CA LYS A 630 7.57 -22.24 19.63
C LYS A 630 8.31 -21.85 20.91
N GLN A 631 8.95 -22.81 21.56
CA GLN A 631 9.72 -22.54 22.79
C GLN A 631 11.20 -22.25 22.51
N ASP A 632 11.63 -22.49 21.28
CA ASP A 632 12.98 -22.30 20.77
C ASP A 632 12.93 -21.80 19.33
N TRP A 633 13.97 -21.07 18.92
CA TRP A 633 14.20 -20.62 17.56
C TRP A 633 15.69 -20.35 17.37
N ASN A 634 16.24 -20.78 16.24
CA ASN A 634 17.64 -20.57 15.88
C ASN A 634 17.82 -20.68 14.37
N GLU A 635 18.33 -19.62 13.75
CA GLU A 635 18.61 -19.56 12.32
C GLU A 635 19.98 -18.92 12.09
N GLY A 636 20.88 -19.65 11.42
CA GLY A 636 22.27 -19.21 11.28
C GLY A 636 22.94 -18.98 12.64
N SER A 637 23.29 -17.73 12.96
CA SER A 637 23.91 -17.32 14.22
C SER A 637 22.96 -16.60 15.19
N VAL A 638 21.71 -16.34 14.81
CA VAL A 638 20.72 -15.65 15.64
C VAL A 638 19.79 -16.65 16.33
N THR A 639 19.46 -16.36 17.58
CA THR A 639 18.67 -17.21 18.46
C THR A 639 17.41 -16.49 18.92
N LEU A 640 16.50 -17.23 19.56
CA LEU A 640 15.30 -16.69 20.22
C LEU A 640 15.59 -15.48 21.13
N ALA A 641 16.75 -15.45 21.80
CA ALA A 641 17.14 -14.38 22.70
C ALA A 641 17.52 -13.07 22.00
N ASP A 642 17.83 -13.15 20.71
CA ASP A 642 18.23 -12.01 19.87
C ASP A 642 17.02 -11.37 19.17
N LEU A 643 15.89 -12.11 19.08
CA LEU A 643 14.66 -11.59 18.47
C LEU A 643 14.15 -10.34 19.21
N PRO A 644 13.60 -9.35 18.48
CA PRO A 644 12.88 -8.25 19.10
C PRO A 644 11.79 -8.74 20.08
N PRO A 645 11.54 -8.03 21.20
CA PRO A 645 10.63 -8.51 22.24
C PRO A 645 9.23 -8.89 21.74
N LYS A 646 8.64 -8.05 20.87
CA LYS A 646 7.30 -8.29 20.29
C LYS A 646 7.28 -9.55 19.41
N VAL A 647 8.28 -9.71 18.53
CA VAL A 647 8.45 -10.90 17.69
C VAL A 647 8.57 -12.16 18.54
N ARG A 648 9.37 -12.10 19.61
CA ARG A 648 9.56 -13.22 20.55
C ARG A 648 8.26 -13.58 21.26
N GLU A 649 7.49 -12.59 21.69
CA GLU A 649 6.18 -12.81 22.32
C GLU A 649 5.21 -13.50 21.38
N HIS A 650 5.05 -13.01 20.15
CA HIS A 650 4.21 -13.66 19.14
C HIS A 650 4.66 -15.10 18.86
N LEU A 651 5.97 -15.32 18.67
CA LEU A 651 6.51 -16.66 18.40
C LEU A 651 6.27 -17.64 19.55
N THR A 652 6.44 -17.20 20.81
CA THR A 652 6.45 -18.10 21.98
C THR A 652 5.11 -18.26 22.69
N VAL A 653 4.21 -17.27 22.56
CA VAL A 653 2.93 -17.24 23.27
C VAL A 653 1.78 -17.44 22.29
N SER A 654 1.69 -16.59 21.26
CA SER A 654 0.55 -16.54 20.34
C SER A 654 0.62 -17.62 19.25
N GLY A 655 1.82 -17.96 18.80
CA GLY A 655 2.04 -18.62 17.52
C GLY A 655 2.07 -17.59 16.39
N LEU A 656 2.80 -17.90 15.32
CA LEU A 656 2.85 -17.03 14.15
C LEU A 656 1.61 -17.21 13.28
N GLU A 657 1.17 -16.13 12.65
CA GLU A 657 0.02 -16.10 11.77
C GLU A 657 0.40 -15.40 10.46
N GLY A 658 -0.19 -15.86 9.35
CA GLY A 658 0.03 -15.29 8.02
C GLY A 658 -0.26 -13.79 7.95
N GLY A 659 0.33 -13.13 6.97
CA GLY A 659 0.15 -11.70 6.73
C GLY A 659 -1.20 -11.32 6.13
N TYR A 660 -1.55 -10.04 6.27
CA TYR A 660 -2.65 -9.39 5.56
C TYR A 660 -2.17 -8.12 4.84
N SER A 661 -0.86 -7.90 4.72
CA SER A 661 -0.29 -6.81 3.92
C SER A 661 -0.58 -7.04 2.44
N ALA A 662 -0.22 -8.24 2.00
CA ALA A 662 -0.12 -8.63 0.63
C ALA A 662 -1.49 -8.68 -0.07
N PRO A 663 -1.55 -8.23 -1.33
CA PRO A 663 -2.74 -8.37 -2.11
C PRO A 663 -3.16 -9.85 -2.20
N GLU A 664 -2.29 -10.72 -2.64
CA GLU A 664 -2.58 -12.10 -3.05
C GLU A 664 -3.16 -12.99 -1.94
N THR A 665 -3.16 -12.55 -0.69
CA THR A 665 -3.75 -13.25 0.47
C THR A 665 -5.21 -12.89 0.72
N LYS A 666 -5.82 -12.00 -0.07
CA LYS A 666 -7.20 -11.54 0.16
C LYS A 666 -8.07 -11.77 -1.07
N VAL A 667 -9.39 -11.82 -0.85
CA VAL A 667 -10.40 -11.93 -1.91
C VAL A 667 -11.45 -10.86 -1.71
N ASN A 668 -11.52 -9.94 -2.66
CA ASN A 668 -12.65 -9.03 -2.80
C ASN A 668 -13.78 -9.76 -3.51
N VAL A 669 -15.00 -9.73 -2.94
CA VAL A 669 -16.19 -10.26 -3.59
C VAL A 669 -16.98 -9.09 -4.19
N PRO A 670 -16.71 -8.71 -5.46
CA PRO A 670 -17.34 -7.55 -6.09
C PRO A 670 -18.81 -7.79 -6.41
N LEU A 671 -19.17 -9.04 -6.70
CA LEU A 671 -20.55 -9.47 -6.89
C LEU A 671 -21.18 -9.65 -5.51
N ARG A 672 -21.65 -8.52 -4.95
CA ARG A 672 -22.61 -8.47 -3.84
C ARG A 672 -23.49 -9.73 -3.83
N PRO A 673 -23.60 -10.53 -2.74
CA PRO A 673 -24.22 -11.83 -2.81
C PRO A 673 -25.59 -11.75 -3.45
N LYS A 674 -25.83 -12.64 -4.43
CA LYS A 674 -27.08 -12.69 -5.18
C LYS A 674 -27.73 -14.04 -4.98
N MET A 675 -29.05 -14.03 -4.86
CA MET A 675 -29.82 -15.25 -4.87
C MET A 675 -30.13 -15.68 -6.31
N ALA A 676 -29.53 -16.79 -6.73
CA ALA A 676 -29.93 -17.45 -7.98
C ALA A 676 -31.34 -18.01 -7.88
N SER A 677 -32.01 -18.14 -9.02
CA SER A 677 -33.27 -18.89 -9.10
C SER A 677 -33.04 -20.36 -8.71
N SER A 678 -34.02 -20.98 -8.04
CA SER A 678 -33.94 -22.38 -7.61
C SER A 678 -35.33 -23.01 -7.55
N THR A 679 -35.37 -24.34 -7.65
CA THR A 679 -36.63 -25.11 -7.47
C THR A 679 -37.27 -24.87 -6.10
N LEU A 680 -36.47 -24.68 -5.04
CA LEU A 680 -36.98 -24.36 -3.70
C LEU A 680 -37.68 -23.01 -3.69
N SER A 681 -37.12 -22.00 -4.36
CA SER A 681 -37.74 -20.69 -4.51
C SER A 681 -39.00 -20.76 -5.37
N ASP A 682 -38.96 -21.51 -6.47
CA ASP A 682 -40.10 -21.71 -7.38
C ASP A 682 -41.25 -22.46 -6.72
N ASN A 683 -40.97 -23.38 -5.80
CA ASN A 683 -42.01 -24.06 -5.03
C ASN A 683 -42.57 -23.21 -3.87
N LEU A 684 -41.98 -22.03 -3.60
CA LEU A 684 -42.17 -21.23 -2.38
C LEU A 684 -41.87 -22.02 -1.08
N GLU A 685 -40.94 -22.98 -1.15
CA GLU A 685 -40.43 -23.71 0.01
C GLU A 685 -39.35 -22.92 0.75
N ARG A 686 -38.67 -22.01 0.04
CA ARG A 686 -37.77 -21.03 0.62
C ARG A 686 -38.54 -19.80 1.10
N GLN A 687 -38.21 -19.34 2.30
CA GLN A 687 -38.80 -18.12 2.86
C GLN A 687 -38.33 -16.88 2.09
N VAL A 688 -39.29 -16.06 1.64
CA VAL A 688 -38.99 -14.74 1.08
C VAL A 688 -38.55 -13.81 2.21
N ARG A 689 -37.38 -13.19 2.06
CA ARG A 689 -36.80 -12.24 3.02
C ARG A 689 -36.60 -10.88 2.37
N VAL A 690 -36.59 -9.85 3.21
CA VAL A 690 -36.22 -8.48 2.82
C VAL A 690 -34.83 -8.20 3.38
N VAL A 691 -33.93 -7.65 2.56
CA VAL A 691 -32.54 -7.36 2.93
C VAL A 691 -32.16 -5.95 2.47
N PRO A 692 -31.59 -5.09 3.34
CA PRO A 692 -31.49 -5.28 4.79
C PRO A 692 -32.89 -5.18 5.46
N ASN A 693 -33.05 -5.81 6.61
CA ASN A 693 -34.24 -5.68 7.44
C ASN A 693 -33.86 -5.77 8.93
N PRO A 694 -33.98 -4.69 9.71
CA PRO A 694 -34.50 -3.37 9.31
C PRO A 694 -33.63 -2.70 8.23
N PHE A 695 -34.27 -1.90 7.37
CA PHE A 695 -33.58 -0.92 6.53
C PHE A 695 -33.44 0.37 7.34
N SER A 696 -32.23 0.94 7.37
CA SER A 696 -31.96 2.24 7.94
C SER A 696 -31.02 3.02 7.05
N VAL A 697 -31.40 4.24 6.66
CA VAL A 697 -30.50 5.14 5.92
C VAL A 697 -29.38 5.68 6.80
N THR A 698 -29.58 5.68 8.12
CA THR A 698 -28.66 6.26 9.11
C THR A 698 -27.83 5.24 9.89
N LEU A 699 -28.09 3.93 9.74
CA LEU A 699 -27.35 2.90 10.47
C LEU A 699 -26.52 2.06 9.51
N ASP A 700 -25.24 1.90 9.86
CA ASP A 700 -24.28 1.13 9.07
C ASP A 700 -24.70 -0.33 8.93
N GLY A 701 -24.46 -0.89 7.75
CA GLY A 701 -24.87 -2.27 7.42
C GLY A 701 -26.40 -2.46 7.27
N GLN A 702 -27.21 -1.40 7.41
CA GLN A 702 -28.67 -1.44 7.23
C GLN A 702 -29.15 -0.64 6.02
N SER A 703 -28.24 -0.18 5.16
CA SER A 703 -28.53 0.31 3.81
C SER A 703 -27.40 -0.06 2.85
N TYR A 704 -27.66 -0.02 1.54
CA TYR A 704 -26.62 -0.26 0.54
C TYR A 704 -25.79 1.00 0.31
N GLN A 705 -24.99 1.41 1.29
CA GLN A 705 -24.15 2.61 1.25
C GLN A 705 -24.98 3.89 1.07
N GLY A 706 -25.98 4.08 1.94
CA GLY A 706 -26.91 5.21 1.88
C GLY A 706 -27.92 5.16 0.74
N ALA A 707 -27.83 4.19 -0.17
CA ALA A 707 -28.83 4.02 -1.23
C ALA A 707 -30.19 3.62 -0.63
N GLU A 708 -31.23 4.33 -1.05
CA GLU A 708 -32.62 4.05 -0.70
C GLU A 708 -33.16 2.84 -1.46
N SER A 709 -32.58 1.67 -1.18
CA SER A 709 -32.99 0.42 -1.81
C SER A 709 -32.98 -0.73 -0.83
N LEU A 710 -33.93 -1.65 -1.02
CA LEU A 710 -33.95 -2.96 -0.39
C LEU A 710 -34.13 -4.05 -1.44
N ARG A 711 -33.81 -5.28 -1.05
CA ARG A 711 -33.93 -6.47 -1.89
C ARG A 711 -34.96 -7.42 -1.30
N PHE A 712 -35.76 -8.01 -2.18
CA PHE A 712 -36.52 -9.20 -1.87
C PHE A 712 -35.73 -10.40 -2.38
N VAL A 713 -35.41 -11.34 -1.49
CA VAL A 713 -34.67 -12.57 -1.82
C VAL A 713 -35.52 -13.79 -1.49
N GLY A 714 -35.32 -14.90 -2.21
CA GLY A 714 -36.10 -16.13 -2.05
C GLY A 714 -37.33 -16.18 -2.95
N LEU A 715 -37.35 -15.39 -4.02
CA LEU A 715 -38.46 -15.28 -4.95
C LEU A 715 -38.47 -16.44 -5.95
N PRO A 716 -39.66 -16.94 -6.35
CA PRO A 716 -39.81 -17.71 -7.58
C PRO A 716 -39.24 -16.91 -8.77
N HIS A 717 -38.81 -17.57 -9.83
CA HIS A 717 -38.29 -16.86 -11.02
C HIS A 717 -39.33 -15.95 -11.70
N LYS A 718 -40.62 -16.18 -11.44
CA LYS A 718 -41.72 -15.30 -11.85
C LYS A 718 -42.76 -15.12 -10.74
N CYS A 719 -42.95 -13.89 -10.27
CA CYS A 719 -43.91 -13.57 -9.22
C CYS A 719 -44.30 -12.08 -9.19
N THR A 720 -45.42 -11.77 -8.55
CA THR A 720 -45.83 -10.40 -8.23
C THR A 720 -45.67 -10.13 -6.72
N ILE A 721 -44.92 -9.10 -6.36
CA ILE A 721 -44.74 -8.61 -4.99
C ILE A 721 -45.62 -7.39 -4.78
N ARG A 722 -46.42 -7.37 -3.71
CA ARG A 722 -47.26 -6.24 -3.31
C ARG A 722 -46.86 -5.77 -1.93
N ILE A 723 -46.65 -4.47 -1.77
CA ILE A 723 -46.19 -3.85 -0.52
C ILE A 723 -47.30 -2.97 0.04
N PHE A 724 -47.53 -3.06 1.34
CA PHE A 724 -48.61 -2.38 2.06
C PHE A 724 -48.08 -1.63 3.29
N SER A 725 -48.70 -0.49 3.60
CA SER A 725 -48.51 0.21 4.87
C SER A 725 -49.21 -0.51 6.04
N VAL A 726 -48.98 -0.06 7.28
CA VAL A 726 -49.72 -0.57 8.46
C VAL A 726 -51.23 -0.40 8.34
N SER A 727 -51.68 0.65 7.64
CA SER A 727 -53.11 0.92 7.38
C SER A 727 -53.72 0.01 6.30
N GLY A 728 -52.90 -0.81 5.62
CA GLY A 728 -53.32 -1.66 4.50
C GLY A 728 -53.34 -0.95 3.15
N ASP A 729 -52.83 0.28 3.06
CA ASP A 729 -52.72 0.99 1.79
C ASP A 729 -51.64 0.35 0.92
N MET A 730 -51.94 0.14 -0.36
CA MET A 730 -50.97 -0.42 -1.30
C MET A 730 -49.95 0.63 -1.71
N VAL A 731 -48.71 0.41 -1.31
CA VAL A 731 -47.56 1.30 -1.48
C VAL A 731 -46.88 1.07 -2.82
N ALA A 732 -46.57 -0.18 -3.15
CA ALA A 732 -45.85 -0.55 -4.38
C ALA A 732 -46.28 -1.93 -4.91
N ILE A 733 -46.12 -2.12 -6.22
CA ILE A 733 -46.24 -3.42 -6.89
C ILE A 733 -44.97 -3.62 -7.69
N ILE A 734 -44.30 -4.75 -7.48
CA ILE A 734 -43.08 -5.13 -8.19
C ILE A 734 -43.37 -6.42 -8.95
N ARG A 735 -43.08 -6.44 -10.24
CA ARG A 735 -43.15 -7.64 -11.07
C ARG A 735 -41.76 -8.21 -11.25
N HIS A 736 -41.57 -9.43 -10.81
CA HIS A 736 -40.34 -10.18 -11.00
C HIS A 736 -40.56 -11.22 -12.09
N ASP A 737 -39.75 -11.16 -13.14
CA ASP A 737 -39.76 -12.10 -14.26
C ASP A 737 -38.33 -12.25 -14.75
N ASN A 738 -37.54 -13.05 -14.03
CA ASN A 738 -36.14 -13.29 -14.33
C ASN A 738 -35.79 -14.76 -14.13
N PRO A 739 -35.46 -15.52 -15.20
CA PRO A 739 -35.18 -16.94 -15.10
C PRO A 739 -33.88 -17.26 -14.33
N LEU A 740 -32.99 -16.28 -14.15
CA LEU A 740 -31.68 -16.49 -13.52
C LEU A 740 -31.66 -16.09 -12.04
N LEU A 741 -32.58 -15.23 -11.58
CA LEU A 741 -32.52 -14.64 -10.24
C LEU A 741 -33.75 -14.99 -9.41
N GLY A 742 -33.51 -15.38 -8.16
CA GLY A 742 -34.50 -15.52 -7.10
C GLY A 742 -34.57 -14.26 -6.22
N GLU A 743 -34.24 -13.09 -6.79
CA GLU A 743 -34.23 -11.81 -6.10
C GLU A 743 -34.62 -10.64 -7.00
N THR A 744 -35.11 -9.55 -6.41
CA THR A 744 -35.32 -8.26 -7.08
C THR A 744 -35.11 -7.09 -6.12
N ASN A 745 -34.74 -5.93 -6.67
CA ASN A 745 -34.57 -4.68 -5.91
C ASN A 745 -35.86 -3.86 -5.88
N TRP A 746 -36.05 -3.06 -4.84
CA TRP A 746 -37.02 -1.97 -4.76
C TRP A 746 -36.28 -0.69 -4.35
N GLU A 747 -36.49 0.41 -5.08
CA GLU A 747 -35.86 1.73 -4.85
C GLU A 747 -36.64 2.61 -3.87
N LEU A 748 -37.45 2.02 -2.98
CA LEU A 748 -38.24 2.76 -1.99
C LEU A 748 -39.11 3.90 -2.59
N LYS A 749 -39.56 3.71 -3.84
CA LYS A 749 -40.52 4.59 -4.51
C LYS A 749 -41.92 4.03 -4.39
N ASP A 750 -42.89 4.93 -4.22
CA ASP A 750 -44.29 4.55 -4.27
C ASP A 750 -44.72 4.11 -5.68
N ARG A 751 -45.91 3.51 -5.79
CA ARG A 751 -46.47 3.02 -7.07
C ARG A 751 -46.69 4.11 -8.13
N PHE A 752 -46.69 5.38 -7.73
CA PHE A 752 -46.88 6.51 -8.64
C PHE A 752 -45.56 7.10 -9.11
N LEU A 753 -44.43 6.61 -8.56
CA LEU A 753 -43.07 7.06 -8.85
C LEU A 753 -42.88 8.57 -8.57
N SER A 754 -43.75 9.14 -7.74
CA SER A 754 -43.83 10.59 -7.44
C SER A 754 -43.60 10.92 -5.98
N GLY A 755 -43.57 9.92 -5.10
CA GLY A 755 -43.31 10.07 -3.67
C GLY A 755 -42.34 9.02 -3.14
N GLU A 756 -41.60 9.40 -2.10
CA GLU A 756 -40.75 8.51 -1.32
C GLU A 756 -41.56 7.86 -0.18
N VAL A 757 -41.26 6.60 0.15
CA VAL A 757 -41.82 5.99 1.37
C VAL A 757 -41.19 6.58 2.63
N ILE A 758 -41.99 6.68 3.69
CA ILE A 758 -41.58 7.21 5.00
C ILE A 758 -41.16 6.10 5.97
N SER A 759 -40.49 6.47 7.05
CA SER A 759 -40.13 5.55 8.15
C SER A 759 -41.38 4.88 8.75
N GLY A 760 -41.32 3.56 8.94
CA GLY A 760 -42.45 2.77 9.45
C GLY A 760 -42.35 1.27 9.21
N LEU A 761 -43.35 0.54 9.69
CA LEU A 761 -43.53 -0.90 9.45
C LEU A 761 -44.32 -1.11 8.15
N TYR A 762 -43.85 -2.01 7.31
CA TYR A 762 -44.49 -2.39 6.05
C TYR A 762 -44.69 -3.90 5.98
N TYR A 763 -45.71 -4.30 5.22
CA TYR A 763 -46.02 -5.70 4.95
C TYR A 763 -45.87 -5.98 3.46
N PHE A 764 -45.46 -7.20 3.12
CA PHE A 764 -45.43 -7.64 1.73
C PHE A 764 -46.17 -8.95 1.52
N VAL A 765 -46.69 -9.12 0.31
CA VAL A 765 -47.28 -10.37 -0.18
C VAL A 765 -46.64 -10.69 -1.53
N VAL A 766 -46.00 -11.85 -1.62
CA VAL A 766 -45.50 -12.43 -2.87
C VAL A 766 -46.50 -13.45 -3.36
N GLU A 767 -46.93 -13.30 -4.61
CA GLU A 767 -47.79 -14.24 -5.31
C GLU A 767 -47.00 -14.88 -6.46
N SER A 768 -46.86 -16.20 -6.41
CA SER A 768 -46.14 -16.94 -7.44
C SER A 768 -46.92 -17.03 -8.75
N GLU A 769 -46.22 -16.84 -9.86
CA GLU A 769 -46.73 -16.98 -11.23
C GLU A 769 -46.03 -18.12 -12.00
N VAL A 770 -45.26 -18.96 -11.30
CA VAL A 770 -44.62 -20.16 -11.88
C VAL A 770 -45.53 -21.38 -11.72
N GLN A 771 -45.46 -22.33 -12.65
CA GLN A 771 -46.42 -23.44 -12.75
C GLN A 771 -46.49 -24.29 -11.47
N GLU A 772 -45.35 -24.47 -10.80
CA GLU A 772 -45.14 -25.33 -9.65
C GLU A 772 -45.83 -24.82 -8.38
N SER A 773 -46.00 -23.51 -8.26
CA SER A 773 -46.58 -22.85 -7.09
C SER A 773 -47.59 -21.76 -7.44
N MET A 774 -48.15 -21.80 -8.66
CA MET A 774 -49.10 -20.82 -9.19
C MET A 774 -50.16 -20.40 -8.16
N GLY A 775 -50.22 -19.10 -7.86
CA GLY A 775 -51.18 -18.52 -6.92
C GLY A 775 -50.91 -18.80 -5.43
N LYS A 776 -49.86 -19.57 -5.07
CA LYS A 776 -49.41 -19.65 -3.68
C LYS A 776 -48.84 -18.31 -3.24
N LEU A 777 -49.02 -18.03 -1.94
CA LEU A 777 -48.69 -16.75 -1.34
C LEU A 777 -47.62 -16.91 -0.25
N SER A 778 -46.61 -16.05 -0.28
CA SER A 778 -45.66 -15.83 0.81
C SER A 778 -45.85 -14.43 1.38
N ARG A 779 -45.67 -14.26 2.68
CA ARG A 779 -45.96 -13.00 3.40
C ARG A 779 -44.87 -12.71 4.41
N GLY A 780 -44.62 -11.44 4.65
CA GLY A 780 -43.71 -10.99 5.70
C GLY A 780 -43.85 -9.51 5.98
N ALA A 781 -42.97 -9.01 6.84
CA ALA A 781 -42.91 -7.61 7.23
C ALA A 781 -41.46 -7.13 7.29
N PHE A 782 -41.28 -5.82 7.12
CA PHE A 782 -39.98 -5.17 7.23
C PHE A 782 -40.14 -3.75 7.75
N ILE A 783 -39.06 -3.23 8.34
CA ILE A 783 -39.03 -1.89 8.92
C ILE A 783 -38.19 -0.99 8.02
N LEU A 784 -38.68 0.22 7.77
CA LEU A 784 -37.92 1.32 7.18
C LEU A 784 -37.64 2.38 8.25
N HIS A 785 -36.39 2.78 8.37
CA HIS A 785 -35.91 3.90 9.18
C HIS A 785 -35.15 4.87 8.27
N LYS A 786 -35.88 5.81 7.66
CA LYS A 786 -35.29 6.96 6.99
C LYS A 786 -34.96 8.06 7.98
#